data_AF-A0A950B1W1-F1
#
_entry.id   AF-A0A950B1W1-F1
#
_cell.length_a   1.000
_cell.length_b   1.000
_cell.length_c   1.000
_cell.angle_alpha   90.00
_cell.angle_beta   90.00
_cell.angle_gamma   90.00
#
_symmetry.space_group_name_H-M   'P 1'
#
loop_
_entity.id
_entity.type
_entity.pdbx_description
1 polymer ?
#
loop_
_entity_poly.entity_id
_entity_poly.type
_entity_poly.pdbx_seq_one_letter_code
_entity_poly.pdbx_strand_id
1 'polypeptide(L)'
;IRRDREASAALAALLRDPVAAVRREAAIAVGKLDDPAAGPALFAALGDPDAFAAWSIRRAIRRLKAWDAEALVAALLDPKRQDDALKLADEAWAVPVVNALTMALGRSDSAAARARILETLAGLYRQYPEWSGDWFGTNPLAGQFPSKTKDWDPAGMEGVLTGLTLGARDLDPGVRLQAIAGLGAVGRAAVPLLRDRLATEGDARNLTALARTLGSLGDSASAPALSALAQDPSRPEAVRAAALDALAMLGGPQALRARLMLVYDPKAPAPLVARALILLGRDGALPPNDVAGFLENPSPMIRAAALLALSPKRPTPGEVRRAVIDRLNDPIPDVRKAAIEAAAQLKIREAIPRLVAVTNEDAYRTEATLALAALPDAQALPVYLAALQDRNPEVRRKAEEALVAVRDRVAGDLEQEARSGRLGGPALLAVERILARFTPIIDWRVIGPFPRTTAEVFIGESSIDFTRTHAGAEGRTIAWTARKADPATGRVVLDDLKAGAGDRGGFGYDTNGSPDLNAFGSAEVASDQDRSALMLVGSSGTIRVTINETMVYQYDNFAGRPYAPDSDLVRVELKKGVNRVLVSSRQGIGTWSFSVQVSEPSTGRIVAKPGSASPEALQAFALAHQGDPRKGEEIFFDVNGVGCVKCHAAGGRGTADFGPDLTGLALKYDKAEIIRSVLEPSSRIAIGYQPVLLALTDGKVLNGLVRAETDAYVELVDADARIVRVPKVEIEERRVGDISLMPKGLVDTLSPLEFTDLISYLQSLKTAPSLSNPAQ
;
A
#
# COMPACT_ATOMS: atom_id res chain seq x y z
N ILE A 1 48.85 19.95 11.00
CA ILE A 1 49.79 19.00 11.65
C ILE A 1 50.97 18.86 10.70
N ARG A 2 52.16 19.32 11.08
CA ARG A 2 53.39 18.98 10.32
C ARG A 2 53.49 17.45 10.35
N ARG A 3 53.68 16.77 9.22
CA ARG A 3 53.81 15.29 9.12
C ARG A 3 55.15 14.84 9.71
N ASP A 4 55.37 15.19 10.97
CA ASP A 4 56.59 14.90 11.69
C ASP A 4 56.57 13.44 12.10
N ARG A 5 57.30 12.61 11.35
CA ARG A 5 57.37 11.17 11.57
C ARG A 5 58.12 10.82 12.86
N GLU A 6 58.94 11.73 13.41
CA GLU A 6 59.63 11.51 14.68
C GLU A 6 58.65 11.43 15.86
N ALA A 7 57.48 12.06 15.75
CA ALA A 7 56.41 11.99 16.75
C ALA A 7 55.62 10.67 16.73
N SER A 8 55.79 9.83 15.70
CA SER A 8 54.99 8.61 15.47
C SER A 8 55.06 7.64 16.65
N ALA A 9 56.26 7.38 17.18
CA ALA A 9 56.45 6.46 18.31
C ALA A 9 55.82 6.99 19.61
N ALA A 10 55.96 8.29 19.89
CA ALA A 10 55.38 8.91 21.07
C ALA A 10 53.84 8.90 21.03
N LEU A 11 53.26 9.21 19.86
CA LEU A 11 51.80 9.18 19.67
C LEU A 11 51.25 7.74 19.69
N ALA A 12 51.99 6.76 19.16
CA ALA A 12 51.61 5.36 19.22
C ALA A 12 51.57 4.83 20.66
N ALA A 13 52.44 5.32 21.55
CA ALA A 13 52.41 4.98 22.98
C ALA A 13 51.12 5.47 23.66
N LEU A 14 50.61 6.64 23.26
CA LEU A 14 49.37 7.23 23.79
C LEU A 14 48.09 6.48 23.39
N LEU A 15 48.16 5.50 22.49
CA LEU A 15 47.04 4.59 22.20
C LEU A 15 46.70 3.68 23.40
N ARG A 16 47.54 3.64 24.45
CA ARG A 16 47.30 2.89 25.68
C ARG A 16 47.02 3.79 26.89
N ASP A 17 46.81 5.09 26.66
CA ASP A 17 46.54 6.05 27.72
C ASP A 17 45.26 5.68 28.49
N PRO A 18 45.20 5.83 29.83
CA PRO A 18 43.98 5.53 30.60
C PRO A 18 42.77 6.36 30.15
N VAL A 19 42.97 7.56 29.61
CA VAL A 19 41.91 8.48 29.18
C VAL A 19 41.51 8.21 27.73
N ALA A 20 40.23 7.85 27.52
CA ALA A 20 39.69 7.54 26.19
C ALA A 20 39.84 8.70 25.18
N ALA A 21 39.66 9.94 25.64
CA ALA A 21 39.86 11.13 24.79
C ALA A 21 41.31 11.24 24.28
N VAL A 22 42.31 10.89 25.11
CA VAL A 22 43.72 10.91 24.72
C VAL A 22 44.00 9.82 23.68
N ARG A 23 43.48 8.60 23.90
CA ARG A 23 43.59 7.51 22.91
C ARG A 23 42.95 7.87 21.56
N ARG A 24 41.77 8.50 21.60
CA ARG A 24 41.07 9.00 20.40
C ARG A 24 41.91 10.03 19.64
N GLU A 25 42.42 11.05 20.32
CA GLU A 25 43.25 12.08 19.68
C GLU A 25 44.58 11.50 19.17
N ALA A 26 45.18 10.55 19.91
CA ALA A 26 46.36 9.83 19.48
C ALA A 26 46.11 9.06 18.17
N ALA A 27 45.01 8.29 18.08
CA ALA A 27 44.64 7.59 16.86
C ALA A 27 44.42 8.54 15.66
N ILE A 28 43.75 9.67 15.88
CA ILE A 28 43.55 10.71 14.85
C ILE A 28 44.90 11.30 14.41
N ALA A 29 45.78 11.61 15.35
CA ALA A 29 47.08 12.19 15.09
C ALA A 29 47.98 11.21 14.31
N VAL A 30 48.08 9.96 14.76
CA VAL A 30 48.82 8.88 14.07
C VAL A 30 48.30 8.68 12.65
N GLY A 31 46.98 8.60 12.44
CA GLY A 31 46.40 8.48 11.10
C GLY A 31 46.66 9.69 10.19
N LYS A 32 46.85 10.90 10.76
CA LYS A 32 47.19 12.12 10.01
C LYS A 32 48.69 12.23 9.68
N LEU A 33 49.56 11.53 10.41
CA LEU A 33 51.00 11.51 10.15
C LEU A 33 51.38 10.80 8.85
N ASP A 34 50.53 9.90 8.36
CA ASP A 34 50.76 9.18 7.10
C ASP A 34 52.06 8.34 7.16
N ASP A 35 52.29 7.70 8.32
CA ASP A 35 53.43 6.83 8.62
C ASP A 35 52.96 5.37 8.80
N PRO A 36 53.24 4.48 7.83
CA PRO A 36 52.87 3.07 7.92
C PRO A 36 53.48 2.31 9.09
N ALA A 37 54.61 2.80 9.66
CA ALA A 37 55.27 2.15 10.80
C ALA A 37 54.41 2.11 12.07
N ALA A 38 53.37 2.95 12.14
CA ALA A 38 52.41 2.95 13.25
C ALA A 38 51.35 1.84 13.15
N GLY A 39 51.27 1.10 12.04
CA GLY A 39 50.30 0.04 11.80
C GLY A 39 50.21 -0.98 12.94
N PRO A 40 51.31 -1.62 13.37
CA PRO A 40 51.29 -2.61 14.46
C PRO A 40 50.71 -2.07 15.77
N ALA A 41 51.00 -0.82 16.12
CA ALA A 41 50.48 -0.19 17.33
C ALA A 41 48.96 0.07 17.23
N LEU A 42 48.46 0.46 16.05
CA LEU A 42 47.04 0.63 15.81
C LEU A 42 46.28 -0.70 15.83
N PHE A 43 46.82 -1.76 15.22
CA PHE A 43 46.21 -3.10 15.29
C PHE A 43 46.17 -3.66 16.72
N ALA A 44 47.21 -3.40 17.51
CA ALA A 44 47.24 -3.77 18.93
C ALA A 44 46.17 -3.02 19.76
N ALA A 45 45.74 -1.84 19.31
CA ALA A 45 44.73 -1.02 19.98
C ALA A 45 43.28 -1.34 19.55
N LEU A 46 43.06 -2.26 18.60
CA LEU A 46 41.71 -2.73 18.25
C LEU A 46 41.00 -3.34 19.48
N GLY A 47 39.70 -3.13 19.57
CA GLY A 47 38.88 -3.55 20.71
C GLY A 47 38.88 -2.58 21.88
N ASP A 48 39.13 -1.29 21.62
CA ASP A 48 39.00 -0.24 22.63
C ASP A 48 37.58 -0.19 23.21
N PRO A 49 37.40 -0.12 24.54
CA PRO A 49 36.08 -0.05 25.17
C PRO A 49 35.32 1.24 24.86
N ASP A 50 36.01 2.33 24.49
CA ASP A 50 35.36 3.58 24.10
C ASP A 50 35.01 3.58 22.60
N ALA A 51 33.73 3.79 22.28
CA ALA A 51 33.22 3.71 20.92
C ALA A 51 33.87 4.73 19.96
N PHE A 52 34.21 5.93 20.44
CA PHE A 52 34.84 6.97 19.63
C PHE A 52 36.32 6.70 19.40
N ALA A 53 37.04 6.24 20.43
CA ALA A 53 38.43 5.80 20.32
C ALA A 53 38.56 4.61 19.36
N ALA A 54 37.72 3.58 19.52
CA ALA A 54 37.68 2.42 18.62
C ALA A 54 37.43 2.86 17.16
N TRP A 55 36.44 3.73 16.93
CA TRP A 55 36.17 4.26 15.58
C TRP A 55 37.36 5.01 15.00
N SER A 56 38.02 5.87 15.79
CA SER A 56 39.21 6.61 15.35
C SER A 56 40.39 5.69 15.03
N ILE A 57 40.58 4.60 15.79
CA ILE A 57 41.62 3.59 15.52
C ILE A 57 41.34 2.89 14.19
N ARG A 58 40.12 2.39 13.96
CA ARG A 58 39.74 1.76 12.69
C ARG A 58 39.92 2.71 11.50
N ARG A 59 39.51 3.97 11.67
CA ARG A 59 39.69 5.02 10.66
C ARG A 59 41.15 5.31 10.37
N ALA A 60 42.02 5.32 11.39
CA ALA A 60 43.44 5.53 11.23
C ALA A 60 44.09 4.39 10.42
N ILE A 61 43.77 3.13 10.73
CA ILE A 61 44.26 1.96 9.99
C ILE A 61 43.87 2.05 8.50
N ARG A 62 42.58 2.29 8.22
CA ARG A 62 42.08 2.46 6.83
C ARG A 62 42.77 3.58 6.09
N ARG A 63 42.98 4.71 6.75
CA ARG A 63 43.63 5.88 6.15
C ARG A 63 45.09 5.62 5.78
N LEU A 64 45.83 4.94 6.65
CA LEU A 64 47.23 4.58 6.42
C LEU A 64 47.40 3.45 5.41
N LYS A 65 46.34 2.66 5.15
CA LYS A 65 46.39 1.42 4.34
C LYS A 65 47.48 0.45 4.80
N ALA A 66 47.86 0.51 6.08
CA ALA A 66 48.90 -0.30 6.69
C ALA A 66 48.36 -1.71 7.04
N TRP A 67 47.83 -2.42 6.05
CA TRP A 67 47.17 -3.71 6.24
C TRP A 67 48.17 -4.79 6.70
N ASP A 68 47.98 -5.32 7.90
CA ASP A 68 48.72 -6.45 8.45
C ASP A 68 47.78 -7.65 8.59
N ALA A 69 47.96 -8.65 7.74
CA ALA A 69 47.06 -9.80 7.66
C ALA A 69 47.16 -10.69 8.91
N GLU A 70 48.35 -10.90 9.47
CA GLU A 70 48.52 -11.74 10.67
C GLU A 70 48.02 -11.03 11.92
N ALA A 71 48.25 -9.71 12.04
CA ALA A 71 47.68 -8.92 13.13
C ALA A 71 46.14 -8.88 13.06
N LEU A 72 45.57 -8.78 11.85
CA LEU A 72 44.12 -8.84 11.66
C LEU A 72 43.56 -10.23 11.99
N VAL A 73 44.22 -11.31 11.55
CA VAL A 73 43.83 -12.69 11.95
C VAL A 73 43.84 -12.84 13.47
N ALA A 74 44.90 -12.38 14.14
CA ALA A 74 44.98 -12.44 15.60
C ALA A 74 43.85 -11.66 16.30
N ALA A 75 43.43 -10.52 15.75
CA ALA A 75 42.31 -9.75 16.26
C ALA A 75 40.94 -10.42 15.98
N LEU A 76 40.78 -11.07 14.82
CA LEU A 76 39.57 -11.80 14.44
C LEU A 76 39.36 -13.07 15.30
N LEU A 77 40.45 -13.70 15.75
CA LEU A 77 40.42 -14.88 16.62
C LEU A 77 40.24 -14.53 18.10
N ASP A 78 40.39 -13.26 18.49
CA ASP A 78 40.23 -12.80 19.86
C ASP A 78 38.80 -12.29 20.10
N PRO A 79 38.00 -12.93 20.97
CA PRO A 79 36.61 -12.53 21.23
C PRO A 79 36.44 -11.07 21.66
N LYS A 80 37.43 -10.47 22.34
CA LYS A 80 37.36 -9.07 22.79
C LYS A 80 37.58 -8.07 21.67
N ARG A 81 38.31 -8.48 20.62
CA ARG A 81 38.71 -7.61 19.49
C ARG A 81 37.96 -7.92 18.21
N GLN A 82 37.30 -9.07 18.12
CA GLN A 82 36.65 -9.57 16.93
C GLN A 82 35.62 -8.58 16.36
N ASP A 83 34.75 -8.00 17.20
CA ASP A 83 33.74 -7.03 16.75
C ASP A 83 34.37 -5.82 16.04
N ASP A 84 35.47 -5.34 16.60
CA ASP A 84 36.18 -4.18 16.09
C ASP A 84 36.96 -4.53 14.81
N ALA A 85 37.55 -5.72 14.76
CA ALA A 85 38.23 -6.26 13.59
C ALA A 85 37.27 -6.49 12.41
N LEU A 86 36.05 -7.00 12.65
CA LEU A 86 35.03 -7.19 11.61
C LEU A 86 34.53 -5.84 11.08
N LYS A 87 34.28 -4.85 11.95
CA LYS A 87 33.94 -3.47 11.54
C LYS A 87 35.07 -2.76 10.79
N LEU A 88 36.33 -3.08 11.11
CA LEU A 88 37.48 -2.60 10.35
C LEU A 88 37.46 -3.18 8.95
N ALA A 89 37.25 -4.50 8.86
CA ALA A 89 37.28 -5.25 7.62
C ALA A 89 36.13 -4.88 6.67
N ASP A 90 34.90 -4.69 7.17
CA ASP A 90 33.70 -4.43 6.36
C ASP A 90 33.76 -3.13 5.51
N GLU A 91 34.63 -2.19 5.89
CA GLU A 91 34.84 -0.91 5.21
C GLU A 91 36.22 -0.82 4.51
N ALA A 92 36.95 -1.94 4.38
CA ALA A 92 38.35 -1.92 3.96
C ALA A 92 38.58 -2.05 2.45
N TRP A 93 37.83 -2.94 1.79
CA TRP A 93 38.01 -3.36 0.39
C TRP A 93 39.48 -3.44 -0.04
N ALA A 94 40.24 -4.29 0.66
CA ALA A 94 41.64 -4.55 0.39
C ALA A 94 41.89 -6.06 0.32
N VAL A 95 42.63 -6.52 -0.69
CA VAL A 95 42.93 -7.95 -0.88
C VAL A 95 43.57 -8.60 0.37
N PRO A 96 44.54 -7.95 1.07
CA PRO A 96 45.08 -8.51 2.31
C PRO A 96 44.03 -8.73 3.41
N VAL A 97 42.96 -7.94 3.44
CA VAL A 97 41.87 -8.09 4.43
C VAL A 97 41.01 -9.32 4.12
N VAL A 98 40.68 -9.54 2.85
CA VAL A 98 39.97 -10.76 2.42
C VAL A 98 40.80 -12.02 2.69
N ASN A 99 42.10 -11.95 2.44
CA ASN A 99 43.02 -13.04 2.76
C ASN A 99 43.05 -13.31 4.28
N ALA A 100 43.11 -12.26 5.10
CA ALA A 100 43.07 -12.38 6.56
C ALA A 100 41.76 -13.00 7.06
N LEU A 101 40.60 -12.55 6.56
CA LEU A 101 39.30 -13.14 6.88
C LEU A 101 39.25 -14.63 6.51
N THR A 102 39.75 -14.99 5.32
CA THR A 102 39.79 -16.38 4.84
C THR A 102 40.72 -17.25 5.69
N MET A 103 41.88 -16.73 6.09
CA MET A 103 42.80 -17.43 7.01
C MET A 103 42.17 -17.61 8.40
N ALA A 104 41.53 -16.57 8.94
CA ALA A 104 40.85 -16.63 10.24
C ALA A 104 39.69 -17.64 10.23
N LEU A 105 38.99 -17.79 9.11
CA LEU A 105 37.95 -18.81 8.93
C LEU A 105 38.50 -20.21 9.19
N GLY A 106 39.68 -20.54 8.63
CA GLY A 106 40.32 -21.86 8.80
C GLY A 106 41.00 -22.07 10.15
N ARG A 107 41.37 -20.99 10.86
CA ARG A 107 42.03 -21.05 12.17
C ARG A 107 41.07 -20.95 13.37
N SER A 108 39.80 -20.60 13.15
CA SER A 108 38.83 -20.39 14.21
C SER A 108 38.09 -21.67 14.60
N ASP A 109 38.21 -22.07 15.86
CA ASP A 109 37.45 -23.21 16.42
C ASP A 109 35.96 -22.88 16.64
N SER A 110 35.62 -21.61 16.83
CA SER A 110 34.24 -21.17 17.10
C SER A 110 33.41 -21.07 15.81
N ALA A 111 32.33 -21.85 15.73
CA ALA A 111 31.37 -21.80 14.63
C ALA A 111 30.70 -20.41 14.51
N ALA A 112 30.38 -19.78 15.65
CA ALA A 112 29.81 -18.44 15.66
C ALA A 112 30.79 -17.39 15.09
N ALA A 113 32.07 -17.49 15.44
CA ALA A 113 33.10 -16.62 14.87
C ALA A 113 33.25 -16.82 13.36
N ARG A 114 33.28 -18.08 12.89
CA ARG A 114 33.34 -18.42 11.46
C ARG A 114 32.14 -17.86 10.68
N ALA A 115 30.93 -17.97 11.24
CA ALA A 115 29.73 -17.40 10.61
C ALA A 115 29.82 -15.87 10.46
N ARG A 116 30.27 -15.15 11.49
CA ARG A 116 30.44 -13.68 11.41
C ARG A 116 31.51 -13.26 10.40
N ILE A 117 32.60 -14.03 10.30
CA ILE A 117 33.64 -13.82 9.28
C ILE A 117 33.04 -13.96 7.87
N LEU A 118 32.21 -14.98 7.64
CA LEU A 118 31.54 -15.19 6.34
C LEU A 118 30.56 -14.07 6.00
N GLU A 119 29.85 -13.54 7.00
CA GLU A 119 28.97 -12.38 6.83
C GLU A 119 29.76 -11.16 6.32
N THR A 120 30.87 -10.84 6.98
CA THR A 120 31.75 -9.74 6.58
C THR A 120 32.38 -9.99 5.22
N LEU A 121 32.81 -11.22 4.91
CA LEU A 121 33.32 -11.58 3.57
C LEU A 121 32.27 -11.32 2.48
N ALA A 122 31.03 -11.76 2.68
CA ALA A 122 29.95 -11.52 1.72
C ALA A 122 29.70 -10.02 1.49
N GLY A 123 29.76 -9.22 2.56
CA GLY A 123 29.62 -7.77 2.52
C GLY A 123 30.73 -7.03 1.76
N LEU A 124 31.83 -7.70 1.42
CA LEU A 124 32.97 -7.11 0.70
C LEU A 124 32.93 -7.32 -0.82
N TYR A 125 32.00 -8.14 -1.33
CA TYR A 125 31.87 -8.37 -2.77
C TYR A 125 31.54 -7.07 -3.53
N ARG A 126 30.72 -6.20 -2.92
CA ARG A 126 30.39 -4.86 -3.42
C ARG A 126 30.86 -3.76 -2.48
N GLN A 127 31.07 -2.58 -3.03
CA GLN A 127 31.40 -1.34 -2.34
C GLN A 127 30.20 -0.39 -2.29
N TYR A 128 30.31 0.63 -1.43
CA TYR A 128 29.39 1.76 -1.50
C TYR A 128 29.49 2.44 -2.88
N PRO A 129 28.36 2.93 -3.42
CA PRO A 129 28.37 3.80 -4.59
C PRO A 129 29.22 5.06 -4.35
N GLU A 130 29.58 5.75 -5.43
CA GLU A 130 30.30 7.02 -5.33
C GLU A 130 29.46 8.04 -4.56
N TRP A 131 30.13 8.83 -3.71
CA TRP A 131 29.48 9.80 -2.83
C TRP A 131 28.75 10.88 -3.65
N SER A 132 27.43 10.99 -3.48
CA SER A 132 26.59 11.95 -4.23
C SER A 132 26.51 13.35 -3.61
N GLY A 133 27.09 13.57 -2.42
CA GLY A 133 26.97 14.84 -1.68
C GLY A 133 25.87 14.88 -0.62
N ASP A 134 24.87 13.99 -0.71
CA ASP A 134 23.71 13.94 0.20
C ASP A 134 23.91 12.97 1.39
N TRP A 135 25.04 12.28 1.42
CA TRP A 135 25.35 11.35 2.49
C TRP A 135 26.25 12.07 3.51
N PHE A 136 25.64 12.37 4.66
CA PHE A 136 26.18 12.92 5.92
C PHE A 136 26.22 14.44 6.09
N GLY A 137 25.25 14.96 6.85
CA GLY A 137 25.46 16.08 7.77
C GLY A 137 26.01 15.56 9.11
N THR A 138 27.22 16.00 9.49
CA THR A 138 27.95 15.97 10.79
C THR A 138 27.81 14.82 11.83
N ASN A 139 26.93 13.82 11.70
CA ASN A 139 26.76 12.73 12.67
C ASN A 139 26.94 11.34 12.02
N PRO A 140 28.10 10.69 12.17
CA PRO A 140 28.40 9.37 11.59
C PRO A 140 27.68 8.19 12.26
N LEU A 141 26.82 8.44 13.28
CA LEU A 141 26.08 7.41 14.02
C LEU A 141 24.56 7.47 13.82
N ALA A 142 24.04 8.42 13.03
CA ALA A 142 22.60 8.72 12.98
C ALA A 142 21.92 8.54 11.61
N GLY A 143 22.65 8.14 10.55
CA GLY A 143 22.09 7.93 9.21
C GLY A 143 22.09 6.47 8.79
N GLN A 144 21.08 6.04 8.02
CA GLN A 144 21.12 4.76 7.31
C GLN A 144 22.17 4.82 6.20
N PHE A 145 23.14 3.89 6.19
CA PHE A 145 24.14 3.80 5.14
C PHE A 145 23.48 3.39 3.81
N PRO A 146 23.93 3.92 2.66
CA PRO A 146 23.47 3.42 1.37
C PRO A 146 23.88 1.96 1.19
N SER A 147 23.08 1.17 0.46
CA SER A 147 23.42 -0.21 0.16
C SER A 147 24.70 -0.31 -0.70
N LYS A 148 25.51 -1.35 -0.48
CA LYS A 148 26.71 -1.65 -1.28
C LYS A 148 26.29 -2.20 -2.66
N THR A 149 26.40 -1.38 -3.71
CA THR A 149 25.91 -1.69 -5.06
C THR A 149 26.99 -1.73 -6.14
N LYS A 150 28.17 -1.13 -5.92
CA LYS A 150 29.25 -1.07 -6.90
C LYS A 150 30.13 -2.31 -6.79
N ASP A 151 30.37 -3.04 -7.88
CA ASP A 151 31.31 -4.16 -7.86
C ASP A 151 32.71 -3.68 -7.44
N TRP A 152 33.40 -4.48 -6.63
CA TRP A 152 34.78 -4.20 -6.25
C TRP A 152 35.77 -4.70 -7.33
N ASP A 153 37.04 -4.86 -6.96
CA ASP A 153 38.13 -5.31 -7.80
C ASP A 153 38.04 -6.82 -8.07
N PRO A 154 38.34 -7.29 -9.29
CA PRO A 154 38.25 -8.71 -9.65
C PRO A 154 39.03 -9.66 -8.71
N ALA A 155 40.26 -9.32 -8.31
CA ALA A 155 41.05 -10.18 -7.44
C ALA A 155 40.47 -10.22 -6.02
N GLY A 156 39.93 -9.09 -5.57
CA GLY A 156 39.18 -8.99 -4.32
C GLY A 156 37.91 -9.85 -4.31
N MET A 157 37.11 -9.75 -5.37
CA MET A 157 35.88 -10.53 -5.54
C MET A 157 36.14 -12.03 -5.64
N GLU A 158 37.21 -12.45 -6.34
CA GLU A 158 37.65 -13.85 -6.40
C GLU A 158 38.05 -14.37 -5.01
N GLY A 159 38.76 -13.56 -4.22
CA GLY A 159 39.08 -13.88 -2.84
C GLY A 159 37.84 -14.07 -1.96
N VAL A 160 36.83 -13.21 -2.12
CA VAL A 160 35.54 -13.33 -1.40
C VAL A 160 34.84 -14.65 -1.78
N LEU A 161 34.75 -14.96 -3.07
CA LEU A 161 34.16 -16.22 -3.54
C LEU A 161 34.91 -17.45 -3.00
N THR A 162 36.23 -17.38 -2.94
CA THR A 162 37.07 -18.44 -2.36
C THR A 162 36.75 -18.66 -0.88
N GLY A 163 36.72 -17.59 -0.09
CA GLY A 163 36.38 -17.65 1.34
C GLY A 163 34.96 -18.18 1.59
N LEU A 164 33.98 -17.72 0.82
CA LEU A 164 32.60 -18.23 0.92
C LEU A 164 32.50 -19.71 0.50
N THR A 165 33.25 -20.14 -0.52
CA THR A 165 33.29 -21.55 -0.96
C THR A 165 33.88 -22.46 0.12
N LEU A 166 34.91 -21.99 0.84
CA LEU A 166 35.46 -22.69 1.99
C LEU A 166 34.41 -22.82 3.10
N GLY A 167 33.71 -21.74 3.44
CA GLY A 167 32.62 -21.77 4.42
C GLY A 167 31.47 -22.69 4.03
N ALA A 168 31.16 -22.80 2.74
CA ALA A 168 30.13 -23.73 2.24
C ALA A 168 30.52 -25.21 2.39
N ARG A 169 31.79 -25.51 2.72
CA ARG A 169 32.29 -26.87 2.99
C ARG A 169 32.55 -27.11 4.49
N ASP A 170 32.18 -26.17 5.36
CA ASP A 170 32.36 -26.30 6.81
C ASP A 170 31.61 -27.51 7.37
N LEU A 171 32.17 -28.10 8.44
CA LEU A 171 31.55 -29.23 9.14
C LEU A 171 30.25 -28.79 9.85
N ASP A 172 30.21 -27.56 10.35
CA ASP A 172 29.04 -27.01 11.04
C ASP A 172 27.97 -26.55 10.03
N PRO A 173 26.73 -27.05 10.13
CA PRO A 173 25.65 -26.67 9.20
C PRO A 173 25.26 -25.20 9.29
N GLY A 174 25.38 -24.56 10.45
CA GLY A 174 25.09 -23.13 10.62
C GLY A 174 26.12 -22.24 9.93
N VAL A 175 27.39 -22.63 9.95
CA VAL A 175 28.45 -21.95 9.18
C VAL A 175 28.20 -22.10 7.67
N ARG A 176 27.86 -23.31 7.22
CA ARG A 176 27.47 -23.54 5.81
C ARG A 176 26.26 -22.70 5.40
N LEU A 177 25.25 -22.57 6.26
CA LEU A 177 24.08 -21.74 6.00
C LEU A 177 24.48 -20.29 5.71
N GLN A 178 25.41 -19.75 6.51
CA GLN A 178 25.86 -18.38 6.34
C GLN A 178 26.69 -18.19 5.07
N ALA A 179 27.50 -19.19 4.69
CA ALA A 179 28.17 -19.19 3.41
C ALA A 179 27.17 -19.23 2.22
N ILE A 180 26.11 -20.04 2.32
CA ILE A 180 25.05 -20.11 1.29
C ILE A 180 24.34 -18.76 1.15
N ALA A 181 24.02 -18.10 2.27
CA ALA A 181 23.44 -16.77 2.27
C ALA A 181 24.38 -15.75 1.62
N GLY A 182 25.67 -15.78 1.96
CA GLY A 182 26.70 -14.94 1.37
C GLY A 182 26.84 -15.13 -0.15
N LEU A 183 26.90 -16.38 -0.60
CA LEU A 183 26.92 -16.73 -2.04
C LEU A 183 25.63 -16.25 -2.74
N GLY A 184 24.48 -16.34 -2.08
CA GLY A 184 23.23 -15.77 -2.58
C GLY A 184 23.29 -14.25 -2.77
N ALA A 185 23.89 -13.53 -1.82
CA ALA A 185 24.07 -12.07 -1.88
C ALA A 185 25.03 -11.63 -3.01
N VAL A 186 26.03 -12.45 -3.34
CA VAL A 186 26.91 -12.27 -4.50
C VAL A 186 26.11 -12.34 -5.81
N GLY A 187 25.12 -13.23 -5.89
CA GLY A 187 24.20 -13.32 -7.02
C GLY A 187 24.65 -14.32 -8.09
N ARG A 188 24.41 -14.00 -9.37
CA ARG A 188 24.57 -14.96 -10.49
C ARG A 188 25.98 -15.54 -10.62
N ALA A 189 27.01 -14.80 -10.25
CA ALA A 189 28.40 -15.27 -10.29
C ALA A 189 28.64 -16.49 -9.38
N ALA A 190 27.86 -16.65 -8.30
CA ALA A 190 27.99 -17.74 -7.35
C ALA A 190 27.12 -18.97 -7.67
N VAL A 191 26.30 -18.93 -8.73
CA VAL A 191 25.37 -20.02 -9.09
C VAL A 191 26.06 -21.39 -9.27
N PRO A 192 27.21 -21.51 -9.97
CA PRO A 192 27.89 -22.80 -10.09
C PRO A 192 28.27 -23.40 -8.72
N LEU A 193 28.75 -22.55 -7.80
CA LEU A 193 29.16 -22.95 -6.45
C LEU A 193 27.96 -23.41 -5.59
N LEU A 194 26.83 -22.70 -5.70
CA LEU A 194 25.57 -23.07 -5.04
C LEU A 194 25.04 -24.41 -5.57
N ARG A 195 25.16 -24.66 -6.88
CA ARG A 195 24.74 -25.93 -7.49
C ARG A 195 25.58 -27.10 -7.01
N ASP A 196 26.90 -26.93 -6.96
CA ASP A 196 27.82 -27.95 -6.45
C ASP A 196 27.54 -28.27 -4.96
N ARG A 197 27.21 -27.23 -4.18
CA ARG A 197 26.82 -27.40 -2.77
C ARG A 197 25.48 -28.13 -2.63
N LEU A 198 24.49 -27.84 -3.48
CA LEU A 198 23.20 -28.53 -3.49
C LEU A 198 23.35 -30.04 -3.71
N ALA A 199 24.27 -30.46 -4.58
CA ALA A 199 24.50 -31.87 -4.89
C ALA A 199 25.01 -32.70 -3.70
N THR A 200 25.60 -32.05 -2.69
CA THR A 200 26.29 -32.73 -1.57
C THR A 200 25.73 -32.38 -0.20
N GLU A 201 24.75 -31.47 -0.09
CA GLU A 201 24.22 -31.02 1.20
C GLU A 201 23.24 -32.03 1.81
N GLY A 202 23.40 -32.25 3.12
CA GLY A 202 22.58 -33.16 3.92
C GLY A 202 21.63 -32.44 4.87
N ASP A 203 21.99 -31.24 5.34
CA ASP A 203 21.20 -30.48 6.31
C ASP A 203 19.95 -29.86 5.66
N ALA A 204 18.80 -30.05 6.30
CA ALA A 204 17.51 -29.60 5.78
C ALA A 204 17.37 -28.08 5.69
N ARG A 205 17.94 -27.32 6.62
CA ARG A 205 17.90 -25.85 6.59
C ARG A 205 18.73 -25.33 5.43
N ASN A 206 19.90 -25.93 5.20
CA ASN A 206 20.78 -25.57 4.10
C ASN A 206 20.18 -25.92 2.74
N LEU A 207 19.59 -27.11 2.58
CA LEU A 207 18.88 -27.50 1.36
C LEU A 207 17.72 -26.55 1.03
N THR A 208 16.96 -26.14 2.06
CA THR A 208 15.89 -25.14 1.91
C THR A 208 16.44 -23.80 1.44
N ALA A 209 17.54 -23.32 2.04
CA ALA A 209 18.20 -22.08 1.64
C ALA A 209 18.74 -22.17 0.20
N LEU A 210 19.43 -23.25 -0.15
CA LEU A 210 19.95 -23.49 -1.50
C LEU A 210 18.85 -23.48 -2.57
N ALA A 211 17.75 -24.21 -2.31
CA ALA A 211 16.63 -24.26 -3.24
C ALA A 211 16.04 -22.86 -3.49
N ARG A 212 15.77 -22.11 -2.42
CA ARG A 212 15.25 -20.73 -2.51
C ARG A 212 16.22 -19.81 -3.26
N THR A 213 17.50 -19.83 -2.91
CA THR A 213 18.52 -18.99 -3.54
C THR A 213 18.63 -19.29 -5.03
N LEU A 214 18.77 -20.57 -5.43
CA LEU A 214 18.88 -20.97 -6.84
C LEU A 214 17.62 -20.62 -7.65
N GLY A 215 16.43 -20.79 -7.06
CA GLY A 215 15.17 -20.36 -7.66
C GLY A 215 15.13 -18.84 -7.88
N SER A 216 15.49 -18.05 -6.86
CA SER A 216 15.49 -16.58 -6.94
C SER A 216 16.52 -16.02 -7.93
N LEU A 217 17.63 -16.72 -8.15
CA LEU A 217 18.66 -16.33 -9.11
C LEU A 217 18.31 -16.72 -10.56
N GLY A 218 17.27 -17.53 -10.74
CA GLY A 218 16.80 -17.94 -12.07
C GLY A 218 17.67 -19.02 -12.73
N ASP A 219 18.34 -19.87 -11.94
CA ASP A 219 19.22 -20.91 -12.48
C ASP A 219 18.46 -22.12 -13.05
N SER A 220 18.05 -22.03 -14.31
CA SER A 220 17.34 -23.13 -15.01
C SER A 220 18.12 -24.45 -15.03
N ALA A 221 19.46 -24.42 -14.99
CA ALA A 221 20.29 -25.62 -14.95
C ALA A 221 20.21 -26.36 -13.60
N SER A 222 19.70 -25.74 -12.54
CA SER A 222 19.38 -26.42 -11.26
C SER A 222 18.05 -27.18 -11.27
N ALA A 223 17.22 -27.01 -12.30
CA ALA A 223 15.89 -27.64 -12.35
C ALA A 223 15.91 -29.18 -12.18
N PRO A 224 16.85 -29.95 -12.75
CA PRO A 224 16.92 -31.39 -12.52
C PRO A 224 17.17 -31.76 -11.05
N ALA A 225 18.10 -31.07 -10.39
CA ALA A 225 18.45 -31.31 -8.99
C ALA A 225 17.31 -30.91 -8.05
N LEU A 226 16.65 -29.76 -8.30
CA LEU A 226 15.48 -29.32 -7.54
C LEU A 226 14.28 -30.26 -7.74
N SER A 227 14.11 -30.80 -8.95
CA SER A 227 13.07 -31.78 -9.26
C SER A 227 13.27 -33.09 -8.50
N ALA A 228 14.50 -33.58 -8.44
CA ALA A 228 14.85 -34.74 -7.61
C ALA A 228 14.58 -34.46 -6.13
N LEU A 229 14.96 -33.27 -5.64
CA LEU A 229 14.77 -32.87 -4.24
C LEU A 229 13.28 -32.77 -3.85
N ALA A 230 12.42 -32.26 -4.74
CA ALA A 230 10.98 -32.18 -4.52
C ALA A 230 10.30 -33.57 -4.44
N GLN A 231 10.82 -34.53 -5.20
CA GLN A 231 10.26 -35.87 -5.34
C GLN A 231 10.78 -36.87 -4.31
N ASP A 232 11.90 -36.59 -3.63
CA ASP A 232 12.52 -37.48 -2.65
C ASP A 232 11.67 -37.58 -1.36
N PRO A 233 11.00 -38.73 -1.10
CA PRO A 233 10.13 -38.88 0.07
C PRO A 233 10.91 -38.98 1.38
N SER A 234 12.23 -39.20 1.34
CA SER A 234 13.08 -39.21 2.54
C SER A 234 13.37 -37.81 3.07
N ARG A 235 13.12 -36.77 2.26
CA ARG A 235 13.40 -35.38 2.62
C ARG A 235 12.26 -34.76 3.42
N PRO A 236 12.58 -33.87 4.38
CA PRO A 236 11.55 -33.12 5.10
C PRO A 236 10.64 -32.33 4.15
N GLU A 237 9.37 -32.20 4.54
CA GLU A 237 8.37 -31.49 3.75
C GLU A 237 8.80 -30.06 3.37
N ALA A 238 9.41 -29.32 4.31
CA ALA A 238 9.90 -27.97 4.07
C ALA A 238 10.93 -27.88 2.93
N VAL A 239 11.81 -28.87 2.81
CA VAL A 239 12.83 -28.95 1.75
C VAL A 239 12.17 -29.20 0.41
N ARG A 240 11.24 -30.16 0.37
CA ARG A 240 10.48 -30.51 -0.83
C ARG A 240 9.63 -29.33 -1.31
N ALA A 241 8.99 -28.62 -0.39
CA ALA A 241 8.22 -27.41 -0.68
C ALA A 241 9.08 -26.29 -1.25
N ALA A 242 10.25 -26.03 -0.66
CA ALA A 242 11.19 -25.02 -1.18
C ALA A 242 11.70 -25.36 -2.59
N ALA A 243 11.92 -26.64 -2.87
CA ALA A 243 12.30 -27.10 -4.20
C ALA A 243 11.17 -26.89 -5.24
N LEU A 244 9.91 -27.15 -4.86
CA LEU A 244 8.74 -26.87 -5.72
C LEU A 244 8.58 -25.37 -6.02
N ASP A 245 8.74 -24.52 -5.01
CA ASP A 245 8.67 -23.06 -5.17
C ASP A 245 9.79 -22.56 -6.09
N ALA A 246 11.00 -23.07 -5.91
CA ALA A 246 12.14 -22.77 -6.77
C ALA A 246 11.86 -23.17 -8.22
N LEU A 247 11.34 -24.38 -8.45
CA LEU A 247 10.90 -24.82 -9.78
C LEU A 247 9.79 -23.94 -10.36
N ALA A 248 8.93 -23.35 -9.52
CA ALA A 248 7.93 -22.36 -9.97
C ALA A 248 8.52 -21.03 -10.41
N MET A 249 9.59 -20.58 -9.79
CA MET A 249 10.33 -19.41 -10.27
C MET A 249 11.05 -19.70 -11.60
N LEU A 250 11.61 -20.90 -11.76
CA LEU A 250 12.35 -21.30 -12.97
C LEU A 250 11.44 -21.59 -14.17
N GLY A 251 10.27 -22.17 -13.91
CA GLY A 251 9.35 -22.63 -14.95
C GLY A 251 9.89 -23.78 -15.79
N GLY A 252 9.33 -23.97 -16.98
CA GLY A 252 9.77 -24.97 -17.95
C GLY A 252 9.23 -26.40 -17.74
N PRO A 253 9.53 -27.32 -18.67
CA PRO A 253 8.93 -28.66 -18.70
C PRO A 253 9.25 -29.51 -17.47
N GLN A 254 10.47 -29.40 -16.91
CA GLN A 254 10.85 -30.15 -15.71
C GLN A 254 10.05 -29.71 -14.48
N ALA A 255 9.81 -28.41 -14.32
CA ALA A 255 9.02 -27.88 -13.22
C ALA A 255 7.56 -28.33 -13.31
N LEU A 256 6.98 -28.30 -14.51
CA LEU A 256 5.63 -28.81 -14.77
C LEU A 256 5.54 -30.30 -14.43
N ARG A 257 6.49 -31.11 -14.94
CA ARG A 257 6.53 -32.56 -14.68
C ARG A 257 6.63 -32.87 -13.19
N ALA A 258 7.48 -32.16 -12.44
CA ALA A 258 7.64 -32.38 -11.00
C ALA A 258 6.33 -32.16 -10.23
N ARG A 259 5.58 -31.10 -10.58
CA ARG A 259 4.29 -30.80 -9.95
C ARG A 259 3.21 -31.81 -10.32
N LEU A 260 3.13 -32.21 -11.59
CA LEU A 260 2.19 -33.24 -12.04
C LEU A 260 2.46 -34.57 -11.31
N MET A 261 3.71 -35.02 -11.28
CA MET A 261 4.10 -36.26 -10.58
C MET A 261 3.66 -36.25 -9.12
N LEU A 262 3.83 -35.12 -8.43
CA LEU A 262 3.47 -34.97 -7.03
C LEU A 262 1.96 -34.96 -6.81
N VAL A 263 1.18 -34.32 -7.69
CA VAL A 263 -0.27 -34.24 -7.57
C VAL A 263 -0.94 -35.61 -7.75
N TYR A 264 -0.37 -36.48 -8.57
CA TYR A 264 -0.86 -37.84 -8.80
C TYR A 264 -0.22 -38.90 -7.89
N ASP A 265 0.70 -38.53 -7.00
CA ASP A 265 1.31 -39.47 -6.07
C ASP A 265 0.37 -39.70 -4.87
N PRO A 266 -0.21 -40.91 -4.71
CA PRO A 266 -1.12 -41.20 -3.60
C PRO A 266 -0.43 -41.18 -2.23
N LYS A 267 0.91 -41.20 -2.18
CA LYS A 267 1.70 -41.12 -0.95
C LYS A 267 2.20 -39.71 -0.68
N ALA A 268 1.95 -38.75 -1.56
CA ALA A 268 2.38 -37.39 -1.35
C ALA A 268 1.63 -36.74 -0.18
N PRO A 269 2.34 -36.03 0.72
CA PRO A 269 1.71 -35.23 1.76
C PRO A 269 0.72 -34.23 1.16
N ALA A 270 -0.47 -34.13 1.75
CA ALA A 270 -1.49 -33.21 1.30
C ALA A 270 -1.02 -31.74 1.15
N PRO A 271 -0.14 -31.18 2.02
CA PRO A 271 0.34 -29.81 1.86
C PRO A 271 1.14 -29.62 0.56
N LEU A 272 1.92 -30.62 0.18
CA LEU A 272 2.72 -30.61 -1.05
C LEU A 272 1.83 -30.73 -2.28
N VAL A 273 0.80 -31.59 -2.24
CA VAL A 273 -0.20 -31.72 -3.32
C VAL A 273 -0.96 -30.40 -3.50
N ALA A 274 -1.47 -29.84 -2.41
CA ALA A 274 -2.19 -28.56 -2.42
C ALA A 274 -1.34 -27.43 -3.01
N ARG A 275 -0.08 -27.32 -2.58
CA ARG A 275 0.87 -26.34 -3.12
C ARG A 275 1.12 -26.56 -4.61
N ALA A 276 1.32 -27.80 -5.05
CA ALA A 276 1.53 -28.11 -6.47
C ALA A 276 0.29 -27.79 -7.33
N LEU A 277 -0.92 -28.07 -6.85
CA LEU A 277 -2.18 -27.74 -7.54
C LEU A 277 -2.32 -26.23 -7.79
N ILE A 278 -2.09 -25.40 -6.77
CA ILE A 278 -2.17 -23.93 -6.91
C ILE A 278 -1.17 -23.44 -7.96
N LEU A 279 0.06 -23.96 -7.94
CA LEU A 279 1.10 -23.61 -8.92
C LEU A 279 0.74 -24.08 -10.35
N LEU A 280 0.08 -25.24 -10.50
CA LEU A 280 -0.42 -25.70 -11.80
C LEU A 280 -1.57 -24.82 -12.31
N GLY A 281 -2.46 -24.38 -11.42
CA GLY A 281 -3.55 -23.43 -11.72
C GLY A 281 -3.03 -22.11 -12.26
N ARG A 282 -2.05 -21.52 -11.56
CA ARG A 282 -1.37 -20.28 -11.96
C ARG A 282 -0.78 -20.38 -13.38
N ASP A 283 -0.18 -21.52 -13.71
CA ASP A 283 0.46 -21.76 -15.01
C ASP A 283 -0.53 -22.19 -16.11
N GLY A 284 -1.83 -22.33 -15.78
CA GLY A 284 -2.84 -22.82 -16.72
C GLY A 284 -2.61 -24.28 -17.14
N ALA A 285 -1.93 -25.05 -16.29
CA ALA A 285 -1.49 -26.42 -16.55
C ALA A 285 -2.24 -27.45 -15.67
N LEU A 286 -3.36 -27.05 -15.06
CA LEU A 286 -4.24 -28.01 -14.39
C LEU A 286 -4.73 -29.08 -15.38
N PRO A 287 -4.73 -30.36 -14.98
CA PRO A 287 -5.28 -31.44 -15.80
C PRO A 287 -6.81 -31.29 -15.87
N PRO A 288 -7.40 -30.92 -17.02
CA PRO A 288 -8.81 -30.52 -17.09
C PRO A 288 -9.78 -31.65 -16.73
N ASN A 289 -9.42 -32.90 -17.00
CA ASN A 289 -10.28 -34.07 -16.77
C ASN A 289 -10.26 -34.55 -15.30
N ASP A 290 -9.30 -34.12 -14.50
CA ASP A 290 -9.12 -34.60 -13.12
C ASP A 290 -9.48 -33.55 -12.06
N VAL A 291 -9.81 -32.33 -12.49
CA VAL A 291 -10.19 -31.22 -11.59
C VAL A 291 -11.34 -31.61 -10.66
N ALA A 292 -12.38 -32.26 -11.21
CA ALA A 292 -13.51 -32.72 -10.40
C ALA A 292 -13.08 -33.70 -9.30
N GLY A 293 -12.15 -34.61 -9.60
CA GLY A 293 -11.59 -35.54 -8.62
C GLY A 293 -10.82 -34.84 -7.49
N PHE A 294 -10.09 -33.76 -7.78
CA PHE A 294 -9.44 -32.96 -6.73
C PHE A 294 -10.45 -32.19 -5.86
N LEU A 295 -11.56 -31.71 -6.46
CA LEU A 295 -12.64 -31.05 -5.74
C LEU A 295 -13.43 -32.01 -4.82
N GLU A 296 -13.36 -33.31 -5.07
CA GLU A 296 -13.99 -34.37 -4.26
C GLU A 296 -13.01 -35.10 -3.33
N ASN A 297 -11.74 -34.65 -3.30
CA ASN A 297 -10.69 -35.34 -2.55
C ASN A 297 -11.03 -35.44 -1.04
N PRO A 298 -10.71 -36.57 -0.37
CA PRO A 298 -10.93 -36.70 1.07
C PRO A 298 -10.23 -35.62 1.91
N SER A 299 -9.06 -35.15 1.47
CA SER A 299 -8.32 -34.08 2.12
C SER A 299 -8.97 -32.71 1.84
N PRO A 300 -9.43 -31.99 2.87
CA PRO A 300 -10.04 -30.66 2.67
C PRO A 300 -9.06 -29.64 2.11
N MET A 301 -7.77 -29.77 2.46
CA MET A 301 -6.74 -28.89 1.94
C MET A 301 -6.54 -29.05 0.42
N ILE A 302 -6.68 -30.29 -0.10
CA ILE A 302 -6.63 -30.54 -1.54
C ILE A 302 -7.88 -29.96 -2.23
N ARG A 303 -9.07 -30.13 -1.64
CA ARG A 303 -10.31 -29.53 -2.18
C ARG A 303 -10.22 -28.00 -2.24
N ALA A 304 -9.77 -27.36 -1.16
CA ALA A 304 -9.56 -25.90 -1.12
C ALA A 304 -8.53 -25.45 -2.16
N ALA A 305 -7.38 -26.13 -2.24
CA ALA A 305 -6.36 -25.81 -3.23
C ALA A 305 -6.84 -25.99 -4.67
N ALA A 306 -7.65 -27.02 -4.94
CA ALA A 306 -8.25 -27.24 -6.26
C ALA A 306 -9.19 -26.10 -6.65
N LEU A 307 -10.03 -25.61 -5.71
CA LEU A 307 -10.90 -24.45 -5.92
C LEU A 307 -10.09 -23.18 -6.25
N LEU A 308 -9.05 -22.90 -5.46
CA LEU A 308 -8.16 -21.74 -5.67
C LEU A 308 -7.32 -21.83 -6.95
N ALA A 309 -7.08 -23.04 -7.44
CA ALA A 309 -6.33 -23.26 -8.67
C ALA A 309 -7.16 -23.04 -9.94
N LEU A 310 -8.50 -22.98 -9.83
CA LEU A 310 -9.38 -22.73 -10.98
C LEU A 310 -9.13 -21.32 -11.54
N SER A 311 -9.20 -21.18 -12.87
CA SER A 311 -8.91 -19.93 -13.55
C SER A 311 -10.03 -19.55 -14.52
N PRO A 312 -10.46 -18.27 -14.56
CA PRO A 312 -11.48 -17.80 -15.50
C PRO A 312 -10.99 -17.74 -16.95
N LYS A 313 -9.69 -17.97 -17.21
CA LYS A 313 -9.09 -17.94 -18.56
C LYS A 313 -9.60 -19.05 -19.48
N ARG A 314 -10.24 -20.08 -18.95
CA ARG A 314 -10.78 -21.21 -19.73
C ARG A 314 -12.23 -21.47 -19.35
N PRO A 315 -13.09 -21.86 -20.32
CA PRO A 315 -14.44 -22.30 -20.00
C PRO A 315 -14.42 -23.44 -18.98
N THR A 316 -15.17 -23.29 -17.90
CA THR A 316 -15.25 -24.31 -16.84
C THR A 316 -16.22 -25.42 -17.27
N PRO A 317 -15.78 -26.70 -17.35
CA PRO A 317 -16.65 -27.82 -17.69
C PRO A 317 -17.86 -27.94 -16.75
N GLY A 318 -18.98 -28.47 -17.24
CA GLY A 318 -20.23 -28.56 -16.46
C GLY A 318 -20.09 -29.39 -15.19
N GLU A 319 -19.30 -30.46 -15.22
CA GLU A 319 -18.97 -31.29 -14.05
C GLU A 319 -18.21 -30.50 -12.98
N VAL A 320 -17.23 -29.68 -13.38
CA VAL A 320 -16.46 -28.84 -12.48
C VAL A 320 -17.34 -27.76 -11.87
N ARG A 321 -18.25 -27.15 -12.65
CA ARG A 321 -19.22 -26.18 -12.12
C ARG A 321 -20.12 -26.79 -11.04
N ARG A 322 -20.63 -28.01 -11.26
CA ARG A 322 -21.42 -28.74 -10.26
C ARG A 322 -20.60 -29.03 -9.01
N ALA A 323 -19.37 -29.53 -9.17
CA ALA A 323 -18.48 -29.79 -8.04
C ALA A 323 -18.19 -28.52 -7.22
N VAL A 324 -17.98 -27.36 -7.85
CA VAL A 324 -17.83 -26.07 -7.14
C VAL A 324 -19.09 -25.72 -6.35
N ILE A 325 -20.28 -25.87 -6.94
CA ILE A 325 -21.57 -25.60 -6.27
C ILE A 325 -21.75 -26.51 -5.05
N ASP A 326 -21.42 -27.79 -5.17
CA ASP A 326 -21.54 -28.75 -4.07
C ASP A 326 -20.58 -28.40 -2.91
N ARG A 327 -19.43 -27.80 -3.20
CA ARG A 327 -18.46 -27.34 -2.18
C ARG A 327 -18.89 -26.09 -1.42
N LEU A 328 -19.94 -25.38 -1.86
CA LEU A 328 -20.55 -24.32 -1.03
C LEU A 328 -21.11 -24.86 0.30
N ASN A 329 -21.29 -26.18 0.41
CA ASN A 329 -21.79 -26.90 1.60
C ASN A 329 -20.76 -27.80 2.26
N ASP A 330 -19.48 -27.63 1.91
CA ASP A 330 -18.42 -28.44 2.50
C ASP A 330 -18.41 -28.31 4.03
N PRO A 331 -18.23 -29.39 4.81
CA PRO A 331 -18.18 -29.28 6.27
C PRO A 331 -16.99 -28.44 6.77
N ILE A 332 -15.96 -28.22 5.94
CA ILE A 332 -14.78 -27.46 6.31
C ILE A 332 -14.91 -25.99 5.87
N PRO A 333 -14.81 -25.03 6.80
CA PRO A 333 -14.96 -23.60 6.51
C PRO A 333 -14.06 -23.07 5.40
N ASP A 334 -12.79 -23.46 5.38
CA ASP A 334 -11.82 -22.99 4.38
C ASP A 334 -12.20 -23.42 2.96
N VAL A 335 -12.75 -24.63 2.81
CA VAL A 335 -13.22 -25.14 1.52
C VAL A 335 -14.44 -24.37 1.05
N ARG A 336 -15.37 -24.06 1.96
CA ARG A 336 -16.55 -23.24 1.62
C ARG A 336 -16.19 -21.84 1.17
N LYS A 337 -15.26 -21.18 1.87
CA LYS A 337 -14.76 -19.85 1.47
C LYS A 337 -14.14 -19.88 0.08
N ALA A 338 -13.26 -20.87 -0.17
CA ALA A 338 -12.68 -21.07 -1.49
C ALA A 338 -13.74 -21.36 -2.57
N ALA A 339 -14.85 -22.04 -2.22
CA ALA A 339 -15.93 -22.33 -3.15
C ALA A 339 -16.77 -21.09 -3.50
N ILE A 340 -17.03 -20.23 -2.51
CA ILE A 340 -17.71 -18.93 -2.70
C ILE A 340 -16.88 -18.06 -3.65
N GLU A 341 -15.56 -17.96 -3.40
CA GLU A 341 -14.64 -17.20 -4.24
C GLU A 341 -14.55 -17.77 -5.66
N ALA A 342 -14.39 -19.10 -5.79
CA ALA A 342 -14.33 -19.76 -7.09
C ALA A 342 -15.62 -19.59 -7.90
N ALA A 343 -16.79 -19.69 -7.26
CA ALA A 343 -18.08 -19.49 -7.92
C ALA A 343 -18.17 -18.07 -8.52
N ALA A 344 -17.78 -17.05 -7.75
CA ALA A 344 -17.72 -15.66 -8.18
C ALA A 344 -16.72 -15.44 -9.32
N GLN A 345 -15.48 -15.90 -9.14
CA GLN A 345 -14.40 -15.68 -10.11
C GLN A 345 -14.68 -16.33 -11.46
N LEU A 346 -15.25 -17.54 -11.46
CA LEU A 346 -15.58 -18.31 -12.66
C LEU A 346 -16.94 -17.95 -13.27
N LYS A 347 -17.69 -17.05 -12.61
CA LYS A 347 -19.02 -16.62 -13.03
C LYS A 347 -20.06 -17.73 -13.20
N ILE A 348 -20.09 -18.64 -12.23
CA ILE A 348 -21.03 -19.77 -12.20
C ILE A 348 -22.41 -19.27 -11.78
N ARG A 349 -23.27 -18.93 -12.76
CA ARG A 349 -24.63 -18.44 -12.49
C ARG A 349 -25.52 -19.48 -11.84
N GLU A 350 -25.28 -20.76 -12.12
CA GLU A 350 -26.01 -21.86 -11.50
C GLU A 350 -25.83 -21.91 -9.97
N ALA A 351 -24.80 -21.25 -9.42
CA ALA A 351 -24.54 -21.16 -7.99
C ALA A 351 -25.41 -20.12 -7.25
N ILE A 352 -26.05 -19.18 -7.96
CA ILE A 352 -26.75 -18.02 -7.37
C ILE A 352 -27.78 -18.42 -6.30
N PRO A 353 -28.71 -19.37 -6.53
CA PRO A 353 -29.67 -19.77 -5.50
C PRO A 353 -29.00 -20.27 -4.22
N ARG A 354 -27.87 -20.97 -4.37
CA ARG A 354 -27.13 -21.49 -3.21
C ARG A 354 -26.37 -20.39 -2.50
N LEU A 355 -25.73 -19.47 -3.23
CA LEU A 355 -25.05 -18.31 -2.64
C LEU A 355 -26.04 -17.43 -1.86
N VAL A 356 -27.25 -17.20 -2.38
CA VAL A 356 -28.31 -16.48 -1.64
C VAL A 356 -28.63 -17.20 -0.33
N ALA A 357 -28.77 -18.53 -0.34
CA ALA A 357 -29.00 -19.28 0.89
C ALA A 357 -27.85 -19.13 1.92
N VAL A 358 -26.59 -19.15 1.45
CA VAL A 358 -25.38 -18.99 2.29
C VAL A 358 -25.32 -17.61 2.97
N THR A 359 -25.93 -16.58 2.40
CA THR A 359 -25.98 -15.25 3.05
C THR A 359 -26.75 -15.22 4.38
N ASN A 360 -27.62 -16.21 4.62
CA ASN A 360 -28.33 -16.34 5.90
C ASN A 360 -27.45 -16.94 7.01
N GLU A 361 -26.26 -17.43 6.66
CA GLU A 361 -25.28 -17.93 7.61
C GLU A 361 -24.33 -16.81 8.02
N ASP A 362 -24.39 -16.39 9.28
CA ASP A 362 -23.63 -15.25 9.80
C ASP A 362 -22.12 -15.30 9.50
N ALA A 363 -21.54 -16.51 9.50
CA ALA A 363 -20.12 -16.73 9.25
C ALA A 363 -19.66 -16.48 7.81
N TYR A 364 -20.59 -16.43 6.84
CA TYR A 364 -20.29 -16.29 5.40
C TYR A 364 -21.11 -15.20 4.72
N ARG A 365 -21.91 -14.44 5.48
CA ARG A 365 -22.82 -13.42 4.95
C ARG A 365 -22.09 -12.42 4.07
N THR A 366 -20.97 -11.89 4.55
CA THR A 366 -20.18 -10.90 3.83
C THR A 366 -19.55 -11.48 2.57
N GLU A 367 -18.84 -12.61 2.68
CA GLU A 367 -18.20 -13.27 1.54
C GLU A 367 -19.20 -13.66 0.44
N ALA A 368 -20.35 -14.23 0.81
CA ALA A 368 -21.39 -14.61 -0.13
C ALA A 368 -22.09 -13.39 -0.77
N THR A 369 -22.27 -12.31 -0.02
CA THR A 369 -22.82 -11.04 -0.55
C THR A 369 -21.89 -10.43 -1.59
N LEU A 370 -20.57 -10.38 -1.30
CA LEU A 370 -19.57 -9.89 -2.24
C LEU A 370 -19.47 -10.78 -3.49
N ALA A 371 -19.57 -12.11 -3.31
CA ALA A 371 -19.63 -13.05 -4.43
C ALA A 371 -20.86 -12.84 -5.33
N LEU A 372 -22.03 -12.63 -4.75
CA LEU A 372 -23.25 -12.29 -5.49
C LEU A 372 -23.13 -10.94 -6.18
N ALA A 373 -22.52 -9.95 -5.53
CA ALA A 373 -22.28 -8.65 -6.16
C ALA A 373 -21.32 -8.73 -7.36
N ALA A 374 -20.35 -9.66 -7.34
CA ALA A 374 -19.50 -9.97 -8.48
C ALA A 374 -20.25 -10.75 -9.60
N LEU A 375 -21.42 -11.32 -9.28
CA LEU A 375 -22.32 -12.05 -10.19
C LEU A 375 -23.75 -11.48 -10.20
N PRO A 376 -23.94 -10.22 -10.66
CA PRO A 376 -25.23 -9.55 -10.51
C PRO A 376 -26.38 -10.32 -11.18
N ASP A 377 -27.35 -10.70 -10.36
CA ASP A 377 -28.59 -11.34 -10.79
C ASP A 377 -29.79 -10.86 -9.94
N ALA A 378 -30.96 -10.78 -10.57
CA ALA A 378 -32.19 -10.30 -9.94
C ALA A 378 -32.64 -11.19 -8.76
N GLN A 379 -32.31 -12.49 -8.77
CA GLN A 379 -32.65 -13.40 -7.67
C GLN A 379 -32.02 -13.00 -6.32
N ALA A 380 -30.93 -12.23 -6.34
CA ALA A 380 -30.22 -11.77 -5.15
C ALA A 380 -30.69 -10.38 -4.69
N LEU A 381 -31.77 -9.82 -5.25
CA LEU A 381 -32.31 -8.52 -4.87
C LEU A 381 -32.48 -8.32 -3.34
N PRO A 382 -33.05 -9.28 -2.57
CA PRO A 382 -33.18 -9.12 -1.12
C PRO A 382 -31.82 -8.99 -0.41
N VAL A 383 -30.80 -9.70 -0.90
CA VAL A 383 -29.44 -9.64 -0.38
C VAL A 383 -28.85 -8.25 -0.63
N TYR A 384 -28.99 -7.71 -1.84
CA TYR A 384 -28.45 -6.38 -2.15
C TYR A 384 -29.13 -5.27 -1.34
N LEU A 385 -30.44 -5.34 -1.15
CA LEU A 385 -31.18 -4.36 -0.33
C LEU A 385 -30.77 -4.39 1.14
N ALA A 386 -30.53 -5.58 1.70
CA ALA A 386 -29.96 -5.72 3.03
C ALA A 386 -28.52 -5.16 3.07
N ALA A 387 -27.72 -5.47 2.05
CA ALA A 387 -26.35 -5.03 1.91
C ALA A 387 -26.19 -3.51 1.76
N LEU A 388 -27.17 -2.78 1.20
CA LEU A 388 -27.19 -1.30 1.18
C LEU A 388 -27.27 -0.68 2.57
N GLN A 389 -27.78 -1.43 3.55
CA GLN A 389 -27.87 -1.02 4.95
C GLN A 389 -26.78 -1.66 5.81
N ASP A 390 -25.86 -2.42 5.19
CA ASP A 390 -24.72 -2.99 5.88
C ASP A 390 -23.85 -1.87 6.43
N ARG A 391 -23.32 -2.08 7.63
CA ARG A 391 -22.46 -1.09 8.26
C ARG A 391 -21.12 -0.99 7.50
N ASN A 392 -20.70 -2.02 6.75
CA ASN A 392 -19.47 -2.05 5.97
C ASN A 392 -19.62 -1.28 4.64
N PRO A 393 -18.87 -0.17 4.44
CA PRO A 393 -18.98 0.65 3.23
C PRO A 393 -18.69 -0.10 1.92
N GLU A 394 -17.77 -1.08 1.95
CA GLU A 394 -17.42 -1.84 0.74
C GLU A 394 -18.59 -2.73 0.28
N VAL A 395 -19.28 -3.35 1.24
CA VAL A 395 -20.46 -4.19 0.98
C VAL A 395 -21.58 -3.35 0.37
N ARG A 396 -21.85 -2.15 0.93
CA ARG A 396 -22.82 -1.20 0.36
C ARG A 396 -22.48 -0.86 -1.09
N ARG A 397 -21.24 -0.43 -1.33
CA ARG A 397 -20.78 -0.02 -2.67
C ARG A 397 -20.87 -1.15 -3.69
N LYS A 398 -20.47 -2.38 -3.30
CA LYS A 398 -20.61 -3.56 -4.16
C LYS A 398 -22.06 -3.93 -4.44
N ALA A 399 -22.94 -3.80 -3.45
CA ALA A 399 -24.37 -4.00 -3.65
C ALA A 399 -24.97 -2.96 -4.60
N GLU A 400 -24.55 -1.69 -4.52
CA GLU A 400 -24.96 -0.64 -5.46
C GLU A 400 -24.54 -0.98 -6.89
N GLU A 401 -23.27 -1.35 -7.12
CA GLU A 401 -22.77 -1.78 -8.42
C GLU A 401 -23.60 -2.93 -9.00
N ALA A 402 -23.92 -3.92 -8.16
CA ALA A 402 -24.73 -5.07 -8.56
C ALA A 402 -26.17 -4.66 -8.92
N LEU A 403 -26.79 -3.80 -8.12
CA LEU A 403 -28.14 -3.27 -8.37
C LEU A 403 -28.21 -2.43 -9.64
N VAL A 404 -27.19 -1.62 -9.94
CA VAL A 404 -27.09 -0.91 -11.23
C VAL A 404 -27.08 -1.90 -12.39
N ALA A 405 -26.30 -2.98 -12.28
CA ALA A 405 -26.19 -3.99 -13.33
C ALA A 405 -27.50 -4.79 -13.57
N VAL A 406 -28.37 -4.91 -12.57
CA VAL A 406 -29.66 -5.62 -12.70
C VAL A 406 -30.87 -4.69 -12.73
N ARG A 407 -30.67 -3.36 -12.64
CA ARG A 407 -31.71 -2.33 -12.48
C ARG A 407 -32.92 -2.56 -13.37
N ASP A 408 -32.70 -2.74 -14.67
CA ASP A 408 -33.79 -2.83 -15.65
C ASP A 408 -34.71 -4.04 -15.40
N ARG A 409 -34.24 -5.08 -14.68
CA ARG A 409 -35.02 -6.26 -14.29
C ARG A 409 -35.72 -6.11 -12.94
N VAL A 410 -35.24 -5.23 -12.05
CA VAL A 410 -35.72 -5.10 -10.65
C VAL A 410 -36.28 -3.71 -10.31
N ALA A 411 -36.40 -2.80 -11.28
CA ALA A 411 -36.79 -1.41 -11.04
C ALA A 411 -38.13 -1.28 -10.30
N GLY A 412 -39.14 -2.07 -10.69
CA GLY A 412 -40.45 -2.07 -10.02
C GLY A 412 -40.37 -2.50 -8.55
N ASP A 413 -39.58 -3.52 -8.25
CA ASP A 413 -39.38 -4.01 -6.89
C ASP A 413 -38.60 -2.99 -6.05
N LEU A 414 -37.57 -2.35 -6.63
CA LEU A 414 -36.82 -1.26 -5.99
C LEU A 414 -37.72 -0.06 -5.65
N GLU A 415 -38.64 0.32 -6.54
CA GLU A 415 -39.62 1.37 -6.28
C GLU A 415 -40.57 1.01 -5.13
N GLN A 416 -41.04 -0.24 -5.11
CA GLN A 416 -41.91 -0.74 -4.05
C GLN A 416 -41.18 -0.72 -2.70
N GLU A 417 -39.93 -1.17 -2.67
CA GLU A 417 -39.11 -1.21 -1.46
C GLU A 417 -38.79 0.18 -0.92
N ALA A 418 -38.45 1.12 -1.81
CA ALA A 418 -38.23 2.51 -1.45
C ALA A 418 -39.49 3.18 -0.84
N ARG A 419 -40.68 2.80 -1.31
CA ARG A 419 -41.96 3.28 -0.75
C ARG A 419 -42.38 2.57 0.55
N SER A 420 -41.79 1.43 0.87
CA SER A 420 -42.16 0.62 2.05
C SER A 420 -41.76 1.25 3.38
N GLY A 421 -40.81 2.21 3.37
CA GLY A 421 -40.24 2.81 4.58
C GLY A 421 -39.27 1.91 5.34
N ARG A 422 -38.93 0.73 4.81
CA ARG A 422 -37.99 -0.22 5.42
C ARG A 422 -36.51 0.12 5.20
N LEU A 423 -36.21 1.02 4.26
CA LEU A 423 -34.85 1.46 3.96
C LEU A 423 -34.50 2.72 4.78
N GLY A 424 -33.36 2.69 5.46
CA GLY A 424 -32.79 3.89 6.09
C GLY A 424 -32.34 4.95 5.07
N GLY A 425 -32.06 6.18 5.54
CA GLY A 425 -31.75 7.34 4.69
C GLY A 425 -30.67 7.11 3.62
N PRO A 426 -29.47 6.61 3.97
CA PRO A 426 -28.42 6.34 2.99
C PRO A 426 -28.80 5.27 1.95
N ALA A 427 -29.45 4.19 2.38
CA ALA A 427 -29.89 3.11 1.48
C ALA A 427 -31.02 3.58 0.56
N LEU A 428 -31.93 4.41 1.05
CA LEU A 428 -32.99 5.02 0.26
C LEU A 428 -32.42 5.95 -0.82
N LEU A 429 -31.44 6.79 -0.46
CA LEU A 429 -30.73 7.65 -1.41
C LEU A 429 -29.98 6.83 -2.47
N ALA A 430 -29.35 5.73 -2.07
CA ALA A 430 -28.71 4.80 -2.99
C ALA A 430 -29.70 4.21 -4.00
N VAL A 431 -30.86 3.74 -3.54
CA VAL A 431 -31.94 3.23 -4.41
C VAL A 431 -32.48 4.32 -5.33
N GLU A 432 -32.71 5.54 -4.83
CA GLU A 432 -33.13 6.68 -5.65
C GLU A 432 -32.11 6.97 -6.75
N ARG A 433 -30.81 6.96 -6.44
CA ARG A 433 -29.73 7.13 -7.42
C ARG A 433 -29.70 6.01 -8.45
N ILE A 434 -29.90 4.76 -8.04
CA ILE A 434 -29.91 3.60 -8.94
C ILE A 434 -31.10 3.67 -9.90
N LEU A 435 -32.28 4.06 -9.42
CA LEU A 435 -33.49 4.20 -10.22
C LEU A 435 -33.44 5.43 -11.16
N ALA A 436 -32.73 6.48 -10.76
CA ALA A 436 -32.58 7.67 -11.58
C ALA A 436 -31.74 7.40 -12.85
N ARG A 437 -32.24 7.86 -13.99
CA ARG A 437 -31.45 7.99 -15.22
C ARG A 437 -30.94 9.41 -15.28
N PHE A 438 -29.62 9.58 -15.35
CA PHE A 438 -28.99 10.89 -15.44
C PHE A 438 -28.67 11.22 -16.89
N THR A 439 -29.07 12.42 -17.31
CA THR A 439 -28.72 12.99 -18.59
C THR A 439 -27.57 13.99 -18.37
N PRO A 440 -26.39 13.76 -18.97
CA PRO A 440 -25.30 14.70 -18.86
C PRO A 440 -25.60 16.01 -19.60
N ILE A 441 -25.19 17.15 -19.03
CA ILE A 441 -25.27 18.44 -19.71
C ILE A 441 -24.10 18.53 -20.68
N ILE A 442 -24.39 18.59 -21.98
CA ILE A 442 -23.37 18.52 -23.04
C ILE A 442 -22.99 19.90 -23.58
N ASP A 443 -23.97 20.79 -23.68
CA ASP A 443 -23.80 22.10 -24.33
C ASP A 443 -23.44 23.17 -23.30
N TRP A 444 -22.14 23.49 -23.24
CA TRP A 444 -21.62 24.53 -22.35
C TRP A 444 -21.12 25.73 -23.15
N ARG A 445 -21.29 26.92 -22.57
CA ARG A 445 -20.45 28.07 -22.86
C ARG A 445 -19.48 28.22 -21.71
N VAL A 446 -18.19 28.37 -22.00
CA VAL A 446 -17.13 28.47 -21.01
C VAL A 446 -16.33 29.75 -21.20
N ILE A 447 -15.96 30.40 -20.10
CA ILE A 447 -15.08 31.57 -20.07
C ILE A 447 -14.03 31.41 -18.95
N GLY A 448 -12.80 31.80 -19.25
CA GLY A 448 -11.68 31.74 -18.32
C GLY A 448 -10.33 31.82 -19.05
N PRO A 449 -9.22 31.72 -18.31
CA PRO A 449 -9.17 31.67 -16.87
C PRO A 449 -9.23 33.07 -16.24
N PHE A 450 -9.89 33.18 -15.08
CA PHE A 450 -9.87 34.34 -14.19
C PHE A 450 -8.90 34.11 -13.01
N PRO A 451 -8.36 35.16 -12.37
CA PRO A 451 -7.63 35.01 -11.12
C PRO A 451 -8.58 34.61 -9.95
N ARG A 452 -8.03 34.00 -8.87
CA ARG A 452 -8.82 33.48 -7.72
C ARG A 452 -9.77 34.45 -7.06
N THR A 453 -9.41 35.73 -7.01
CA THR A 453 -10.21 36.77 -6.34
C THR A 453 -11.52 37.04 -7.06
N THR A 454 -11.69 36.55 -8.28
CA THR A 454 -12.82 36.85 -9.17
C THR A 454 -14.03 35.92 -8.94
N ALA A 455 -14.38 35.65 -7.68
CA ALA A 455 -15.44 34.69 -7.33
C ALA A 455 -16.88 35.16 -7.65
N GLU A 456 -17.07 36.45 -7.96
CA GLU A 456 -18.41 37.07 -7.99
C GLU A 456 -18.85 37.61 -9.35
N VAL A 457 -18.08 37.40 -10.43
CA VAL A 457 -18.37 38.09 -11.70
C VAL A 457 -19.69 37.68 -12.36
N PHE A 458 -20.13 36.43 -12.18
CA PHE A 458 -21.39 35.94 -12.80
C PHE A 458 -22.36 35.29 -11.80
N ILE A 459 -21.93 35.03 -10.56
CA ILE A 459 -22.78 34.39 -9.55
C ILE A 459 -23.80 35.43 -9.05
N GLY A 460 -25.09 35.13 -9.21
CA GLY A 460 -26.17 36.04 -8.81
C GLY A 460 -26.61 37.01 -9.91
N GLU A 461 -26.00 37.00 -11.09
CA GLU A 461 -26.52 37.76 -12.24
C GLU A 461 -27.74 37.06 -12.83
N SER A 462 -28.78 37.82 -13.20
CA SER A 462 -30.02 37.28 -13.80
C SER A 462 -29.91 37.00 -15.30
N SER A 463 -28.92 37.58 -15.99
CA SER A 463 -28.61 37.34 -17.40
C SER A 463 -27.13 37.48 -17.69
N ILE A 464 -26.58 36.67 -18.60
CA ILE A 464 -25.18 36.73 -19.03
C ILE A 464 -25.11 37.24 -20.47
N ASP A 465 -24.35 38.32 -20.70
CA ASP A 465 -24.01 38.78 -22.06
C ASP A 465 -22.83 37.97 -22.60
N PHE A 466 -23.12 36.97 -23.43
CA PHE A 466 -22.11 36.10 -24.03
C PHE A 466 -21.24 36.77 -25.10
N THR A 467 -21.58 37.99 -25.53
CA THR A 467 -20.80 38.74 -26.55
C THR A 467 -19.74 39.63 -25.92
N ARG A 468 -19.88 39.94 -24.62
CA ARG A 468 -18.97 40.80 -23.87
C ARG A 468 -17.64 40.10 -23.61
N THR A 469 -16.55 40.84 -23.80
CA THR A 469 -15.20 40.41 -23.39
C THR A 469 -14.89 40.84 -21.96
N HIS A 470 -14.03 40.08 -21.29
CA HIS A 470 -13.62 40.31 -19.90
C HIS A 470 -12.10 40.32 -19.78
N ALA A 471 -11.58 40.98 -18.73
CA ALA A 471 -10.19 40.84 -18.33
C ALA A 471 -10.03 39.56 -17.50
N GLY A 472 -9.32 38.58 -18.05
CA GLY A 472 -8.95 37.32 -17.41
C GLY A 472 -7.66 37.43 -16.59
N ALA A 473 -7.10 36.27 -16.23
CA ALA A 473 -5.82 36.18 -15.55
C ALA A 473 -4.72 36.93 -16.33
N GLU A 474 -3.84 37.62 -15.61
CA GLU A 474 -2.77 38.46 -16.17
C GLU A 474 -3.26 39.58 -17.12
N GLY A 475 -4.54 39.98 -17.03
CA GLY A 475 -5.10 41.06 -17.83
C GLY A 475 -5.42 40.67 -19.29
N ARG A 476 -5.39 39.38 -19.62
CA ARG A 476 -5.72 38.89 -20.98
C ARG A 476 -7.20 39.10 -21.28
N THR A 477 -7.52 39.56 -22.49
CA THR A 477 -8.91 39.64 -22.93
C THR A 477 -9.45 38.22 -23.21
N ILE A 478 -10.49 37.82 -22.50
CA ILE A 478 -11.16 36.53 -22.63
C ILE A 478 -12.64 36.71 -23.00
N ALA A 479 -13.24 35.71 -23.63
CA ALA A 479 -14.63 35.70 -24.05
C ALA A 479 -15.26 34.33 -23.84
N TRP A 480 -16.59 34.27 -23.88
CA TRP A 480 -17.31 33.01 -23.82
C TRP A 480 -17.11 32.19 -25.10
N THR A 481 -16.80 30.91 -24.94
CA THR A 481 -16.59 29.97 -26.04
C THR A 481 -17.51 28.76 -25.89
N ALA A 482 -18.07 28.27 -26.99
CA ALA A 482 -18.86 27.05 -26.96
C ALA A 482 -17.94 25.84 -26.72
N ARG A 483 -18.35 24.94 -25.83
CA ARG A 483 -17.61 23.75 -25.46
C ARG A 483 -18.57 22.57 -25.28
N LYS A 484 -18.26 21.45 -25.93
CA LYS A 484 -19.00 20.21 -25.80
C LYS A 484 -18.38 19.38 -24.67
N ALA A 485 -19.22 18.88 -23.76
CA ALA A 485 -18.81 17.92 -22.76
C ALA A 485 -18.78 16.49 -23.34
N ASP A 486 -18.12 15.58 -22.63
CA ASP A 486 -18.17 14.15 -22.94
C ASP A 486 -19.62 13.62 -22.88
N PRO A 487 -20.14 12.95 -23.93
CA PRO A 487 -21.53 12.49 -23.97
C PRO A 487 -21.95 11.48 -22.91
N ALA A 488 -21.00 10.70 -22.37
CA ALA A 488 -21.28 9.65 -21.39
C ALA A 488 -21.26 10.18 -19.95
N THR A 489 -20.37 11.12 -19.65
CA THR A 489 -20.07 11.58 -18.28
C THR A 489 -20.45 13.03 -18.03
N GLY A 490 -20.62 13.83 -19.08
CA GLY A 490 -20.79 15.28 -18.99
C GLY A 490 -19.50 16.00 -18.62
N ARG A 491 -18.33 15.35 -18.74
CA ARG A 491 -17.03 15.94 -18.39
C ARG A 491 -16.65 17.04 -19.37
N VAL A 492 -16.39 18.23 -18.81
CA VAL A 492 -15.80 19.38 -19.49
C VAL A 492 -14.35 19.49 -19.00
N VAL A 493 -13.38 19.24 -19.89
CA VAL A 493 -11.96 19.48 -19.62
C VAL A 493 -11.64 20.94 -19.91
N LEU A 494 -10.81 21.59 -19.09
CA LEU A 494 -10.49 23.03 -19.12
C LEU A 494 -8.99 23.33 -19.24
N ASP A 495 -8.15 22.31 -19.40
CA ASP A 495 -6.67 22.45 -19.38
C ASP A 495 -6.12 23.36 -20.50
N ASP A 496 -6.80 23.45 -21.64
CA ASP A 496 -6.43 24.35 -22.73
C ASP A 496 -6.50 25.83 -22.32
N LEU A 497 -7.32 26.18 -21.33
CA LEU A 497 -7.38 27.53 -20.76
C LEU A 497 -6.07 27.92 -20.04
N LYS A 498 -5.19 26.95 -19.74
CA LYS A 498 -3.89 27.17 -19.11
C LYS A 498 -2.81 27.65 -20.10
N ALA A 499 -2.99 27.47 -21.41
CA ALA A 499 -1.92 27.71 -22.40
C ALA A 499 -1.91 29.16 -22.93
N GLY A 500 -0.86 29.91 -22.61
CA GLY A 500 -0.42 31.10 -23.38
C GLY A 500 0.84 30.76 -24.20
N ALA A 501 1.07 31.47 -25.31
CA ALA A 501 2.22 31.21 -26.16
C ALA A 501 3.56 31.33 -25.39
N GLY A 502 4.33 30.23 -25.36
CA GLY A 502 5.72 30.23 -24.91
C GLY A 502 6.02 29.71 -23.51
N ASP A 503 5.05 29.15 -22.77
CA ASP A 503 5.33 28.72 -21.39
C ASP A 503 4.88 27.29 -21.06
N ARG A 504 5.84 26.44 -20.68
CA ARG A 504 5.57 25.22 -19.91
C ARG A 504 5.38 25.66 -18.45
N GLY A 505 4.18 26.13 -18.10
CA GLY A 505 3.82 26.42 -16.70
C GLY A 505 3.88 27.89 -16.28
N GLY A 506 3.52 28.80 -17.19
CA GLY A 506 3.54 30.26 -17.00
C GLY A 506 2.39 30.87 -16.21
N PHE A 507 1.97 30.24 -15.12
CA PHE A 507 1.17 30.93 -14.11
C PHE A 507 1.82 30.60 -12.76
N GLY A 508 2.35 31.64 -12.10
CA GLY A 508 3.18 31.51 -10.92
C GLY A 508 2.62 30.56 -9.86
N TYR A 509 3.50 29.69 -9.37
CA TYR A 509 3.27 28.79 -8.25
C TYR A 509 3.17 29.62 -6.96
N ASP A 510 2.06 29.49 -6.21
CA ASP A 510 2.07 29.93 -4.81
C ASP A 510 3.00 29.03 -3.97
N THR A 511 3.14 29.30 -2.68
CA THR A 511 3.97 28.48 -1.77
C THR A 511 3.53 27.01 -1.69
N ASN A 512 2.41 26.63 -2.33
CA ASN A 512 1.84 25.29 -2.45
C ASN A 512 1.74 24.78 -3.91
N GLY A 513 2.26 25.48 -4.92
CA GLY A 513 2.54 24.89 -6.22
C GLY A 513 1.43 24.87 -7.29
N SER A 514 0.48 25.82 -7.35
CA SER A 514 -0.48 25.90 -8.50
C SER A 514 -0.76 27.31 -9.02
N PRO A 515 -1.04 27.46 -10.33
CA PRO A 515 -1.78 28.60 -10.88
C PRO A 515 -3.15 28.76 -10.21
N ASP A 516 -3.45 29.95 -9.70
CA ASP A 516 -4.68 30.22 -8.97
C ASP A 516 -5.83 30.66 -9.89
N LEU A 517 -6.27 29.72 -10.75
CA LEU A 517 -7.17 29.96 -11.89
C LEU A 517 -8.61 29.50 -11.61
N ASN A 518 -9.58 30.27 -12.10
CA ASN A 518 -11.01 29.96 -12.09
C ASN A 518 -11.61 30.05 -13.49
N ALA A 519 -12.61 29.23 -13.79
CA ALA A 519 -13.37 29.30 -15.03
C ALA A 519 -14.86 29.15 -14.73
N PHE A 520 -15.69 29.75 -15.58
CA PHE A 520 -17.13 29.65 -15.50
C PHE A 520 -17.69 28.88 -16.68
N GLY A 521 -18.64 27.99 -16.41
CA GLY A 521 -19.45 27.30 -17.40
C GLY A 521 -20.91 27.69 -17.24
N SER A 522 -21.58 28.09 -18.31
CA SER A 522 -23.02 28.30 -18.34
C SER A 522 -23.65 27.33 -19.32
N ALA A 523 -24.75 26.69 -18.90
CA ALA A 523 -25.56 25.82 -19.72
C ALA A 523 -27.05 26.01 -19.40
N GLU A 524 -27.89 25.46 -20.25
CA GLU A 524 -29.34 25.51 -20.10
C GLU A 524 -29.90 24.09 -20.00
N VAL A 525 -30.84 23.90 -19.09
CA VAL A 525 -31.56 22.63 -18.88
C VAL A 525 -33.06 22.90 -18.98
N ALA A 526 -33.72 22.24 -19.94
CA ALA A 526 -35.16 22.33 -20.09
C ALA A 526 -35.88 21.40 -19.09
N SER A 527 -36.98 21.87 -18.54
CA SER A 527 -37.94 21.07 -17.78
C SER A 527 -39.35 21.32 -18.31
N ASP A 528 -40.13 20.26 -18.49
CA ASP A 528 -41.51 20.31 -18.98
C ASP A 528 -42.53 20.75 -17.90
N GLN A 529 -42.13 20.63 -16.62
CA GLN A 529 -42.90 20.99 -15.44
C GLN A 529 -42.01 21.49 -14.31
N ASP A 530 -42.61 22.11 -13.29
CA ASP A 530 -41.96 22.36 -12.01
C ASP A 530 -41.72 21.02 -11.32
N ARG A 531 -40.45 20.68 -11.05
CA ARG A 531 -40.10 19.40 -10.44
C ARG A 531 -38.82 19.45 -9.61
N SER A 532 -38.78 18.59 -8.61
CA SER A 532 -37.54 18.19 -7.97
C SER A 532 -36.75 17.25 -8.89
N ALA A 533 -35.44 17.40 -8.94
CA ALA A 533 -34.52 16.56 -9.69
C ALA A 533 -33.27 16.26 -8.86
N LEU A 534 -32.59 15.16 -9.17
CA LEU A 534 -31.25 14.88 -8.68
C LEU A 534 -30.23 15.41 -9.68
N MET A 535 -29.14 15.97 -9.17
CA MET A 535 -28.02 16.49 -9.93
C MET A 535 -26.74 15.81 -9.47
N LEU A 536 -26.02 15.17 -10.39
CA LEU A 536 -24.66 14.70 -10.17
C LEU A 536 -23.69 15.80 -10.54
N VAL A 537 -22.74 16.08 -9.65
CA VAL A 537 -21.69 17.09 -9.84
C VAL A 537 -20.34 16.41 -9.65
N GLY A 538 -19.49 16.52 -10.67
CA GLY A 538 -18.09 16.06 -10.64
C GLY A 538 -17.13 17.21 -10.79
N SER A 539 -15.98 17.18 -10.10
CA SER A 539 -14.91 18.17 -10.30
C SER A 539 -13.55 17.64 -9.85
N SER A 540 -12.47 18.13 -10.45
CA SER A 540 -11.09 17.89 -9.97
C SER A 540 -10.63 18.92 -8.91
N GLY A 541 -11.44 19.95 -8.66
CA GLY A 541 -11.11 21.07 -7.78
C GLY A 541 -12.33 21.63 -7.06
N THR A 542 -12.17 22.81 -6.46
CA THR A 542 -13.27 23.58 -5.90
C THR A 542 -14.34 23.84 -6.97
N ILE A 543 -15.61 23.63 -6.62
CA ILE A 543 -16.74 23.85 -7.53
C ILE A 543 -17.91 24.51 -6.82
N ARG A 544 -18.58 25.43 -7.53
CA ARG A 544 -19.86 26.02 -7.13
C ARG A 544 -20.86 25.88 -8.26
N VAL A 545 -22.10 25.55 -7.94
CA VAL A 545 -23.18 25.36 -8.91
C VAL A 545 -24.40 26.15 -8.47
N THR A 546 -24.95 26.92 -9.40
CA THR A 546 -26.19 27.68 -9.22
C THR A 546 -27.21 27.28 -10.28
N ILE A 547 -28.49 27.30 -9.90
CA ILE A 547 -29.63 27.17 -10.83
C ILE A 547 -30.51 28.39 -10.66
N ASN A 548 -30.78 29.11 -11.75
CA ASN A 548 -31.60 30.32 -11.74
C ASN A 548 -31.20 31.27 -10.59
N GLU A 549 -29.90 31.61 -10.52
CA GLU A 549 -29.28 32.49 -9.51
C GLU A 549 -29.16 31.90 -8.09
N THR A 550 -29.87 30.80 -7.79
CA THR A 550 -29.83 30.17 -6.47
C THR A 550 -28.64 29.21 -6.38
N MET A 551 -27.78 29.38 -5.38
CA MET A 551 -26.71 28.42 -5.09
C MET A 551 -27.32 27.09 -4.66
N VAL A 552 -27.04 26.03 -5.42
CA VAL A 552 -27.53 24.68 -5.12
C VAL A 552 -26.42 23.77 -4.59
N TYR A 553 -25.15 24.06 -4.89
CA TYR A 553 -24.04 23.25 -4.43
C TYR A 553 -22.72 24.03 -4.34
N GLN A 554 -21.91 23.71 -3.34
CA GLN A 554 -20.57 24.27 -3.15
C GLN A 554 -19.65 23.24 -2.49
N TYR A 555 -18.46 23.10 -3.06
CA TYR A 555 -17.36 22.30 -2.52
C TYR A 555 -16.08 23.13 -2.55
N ASP A 556 -15.56 23.47 -1.37
CA ASP A 556 -14.35 24.29 -1.21
C ASP A 556 -13.18 23.40 -0.74
N ASN A 557 -12.31 23.02 -1.68
CA ASN A 557 -11.03 22.38 -1.42
C ASN A 557 -10.05 22.87 -2.49
N PHE A 558 -9.03 23.59 -2.05
CA PHE A 558 -8.06 24.26 -2.92
C PHE A 558 -6.97 23.31 -3.42
N ALA A 559 -6.68 22.25 -2.68
CA ALA A 559 -5.76 21.20 -3.12
C ALA A 559 -6.35 20.39 -4.29
N GLY A 560 -7.67 20.25 -4.31
CA GLY A 560 -8.43 19.52 -5.32
C GLY A 560 -8.79 18.09 -4.90
N ARG A 561 -9.30 17.30 -5.83
CA ARG A 561 -9.72 15.92 -5.60
C ARG A 561 -9.61 15.08 -6.87
N PRO A 562 -9.53 13.75 -6.78
CA PRO A 562 -9.74 12.89 -7.94
C PRO A 562 -11.10 13.17 -8.57
N TYR A 563 -11.11 13.39 -9.89
CA TYR A 563 -12.34 13.60 -10.62
C TYR A 563 -13.15 12.30 -10.71
N ALA A 564 -14.43 12.35 -10.33
CA ALA A 564 -15.43 11.35 -10.68
C ALA A 564 -16.70 12.06 -11.18
N PRO A 565 -17.42 11.52 -12.18
CA PRO A 565 -18.62 12.15 -12.71
C PRO A 565 -19.78 12.19 -11.70
N ASP A 566 -19.73 11.32 -10.70
CA ASP A 566 -20.70 11.11 -9.62
C ASP A 566 -20.13 11.47 -8.24
N SER A 567 -19.13 12.36 -8.17
CA SER A 567 -18.50 12.78 -6.92
C SER A 567 -19.53 13.23 -5.88
N ASP A 568 -20.51 14.03 -6.30
CA ASP A 568 -21.52 14.61 -5.42
C ASP A 568 -22.92 14.44 -6.02
N LEU A 569 -23.90 14.18 -5.16
CA LEU A 569 -25.32 14.07 -5.51
C LEU A 569 -26.13 15.13 -4.75
N VAL A 570 -26.84 15.98 -5.48
CA VAL A 570 -27.55 17.15 -4.95
C VAL A 570 -29.00 17.13 -5.41
N ARG A 571 -29.94 17.43 -4.51
CA ARG A 571 -31.34 17.64 -4.89
C ARG A 571 -31.57 19.09 -5.30
N VAL A 572 -32.20 19.29 -6.44
CA VAL A 572 -32.42 20.62 -7.03
C VAL A 572 -33.86 20.77 -7.48
N GLU A 573 -34.36 22.00 -7.49
CA GLU A 573 -35.70 22.32 -8.00
C GLU A 573 -35.58 22.96 -9.38
N LEU A 574 -36.22 22.36 -10.39
CA LEU A 574 -36.29 22.87 -11.74
C LEU A 574 -37.66 23.49 -11.98
N LYS A 575 -37.68 24.67 -12.60
CA LYS A 575 -38.89 25.34 -13.05
C LYS A 575 -39.28 24.90 -14.44
N LYS A 576 -40.58 24.87 -14.73
CA LYS A 576 -41.08 24.66 -16.08
C LYS A 576 -40.48 25.69 -17.03
N GLY A 577 -39.93 25.23 -18.15
CA GLY A 577 -39.19 26.04 -19.11
C GLY A 577 -37.68 25.80 -19.01
N VAL A 578 -36.89 26.81 -19.35
CA VAL A 578 -35.44 26.74 -19.39
C VAL A 578 -34.87 27.18 -18.04
N ASN A 579 -34.01 26.35 -17.46
CA ASN A 579 -33.28 26.63 -16.23
C ASN A 579 -31.81 26.88 -16.57
N ARG A 580 -31.24 27.99 -16.12
CA ARG A 580 -29.81 28.27 -16.33
C ARG A 580 -29.01 27.60 -15.22
N VAL A 581 -28.04 26.77 -15.63
CA VAL A 581 -27.02 26.19 -14.75
C VAL A 581 -25.73 26.97 -14.95
N LEU A 582 -25.19 27.54 -13.87
CA LEU A 582 -23.89 28.20 -13.87
C LEU A 582 -22.96 27.47 -12.90
N VAL A 583 -21.80 27.08 -13.41
CA VAL A 583 -20.72 26.42 -12.69
C VAL A 583 -19.53 27.37 -12.58
N SER A 584 -18.97 27.53 -11.38
CA SER A 584 -17.62 28.07 -11.18
C SER A 584 -16.72 26.91 -10.79
N SER A 585 -15.71 26.62 -11.61
CA SER A 585 -14.73 25.55 -11.37
C SER A 585 -13.36 26.16 -11.23
N ARG A 586 -12.66 25.89 -10.12
CA ARG A 586 -11.26 26.30 -9.92
C ARG A 586 -10.32 25.18 -10.29
N GLN A 587 -9.10 25.55 -10.70
CA GLN A 587 -8.06 24.57 -10.99
C GLN A 587 -7.66 23.83 -9.71
N GLY A 588 -7.92 22.52 -9.69
CA GLY A 588 -7.46 21.59 -8.65
C GLY A 588 -6.17 20.87 -9.05
N ILE A 589 -5.97 19.66 -8.55
CA ILE A 589 -4.84 18.79 -8.93
C ILE A 589 -5.17 18.01 -10.22
N GLY A 590 -4.16 17.81 -11.08
CA GLY A 590 -4.31 17.08 -12.34
C GLY A 590 -5.20 17.82 -13.36
N THR A 591 -5.88 17.04 -14.22
CA THR A 591 -6.69 17.58 -15.32
C THR A 591 -7.82 18.48 -14.80
N TRP A 592 -7.83 19.75 -15.19
CA TRP A 592 -8.88 20.70 -14.83
C TRP A 592 -10.19 20.25 -15.46
N SER A 593 -11.17 19.86 -14.66
CA SER A 593 -12.45 19.44 -15.21
C SER A 593 -13.62 19.54 -14.22
N PHE A 594 -14.81 19.65 -14.78
CA PHE A 594 -16.07 19.49 -14.06
C PHE A 594 -17.08 18.69 -14.90
N SER A 595 -18.13 18.20 -14.28
CA SER A 595 -19.31 17.64 -14.96
C SER A 595 -20.56 17.92 -14.19
N VAL A 596 -21.68 18.06 -14.90
CA VAL A 596 -23.01 18.12 -14.32
C VAL A 596 -23.93 17.20 -15.11
N GLN A 597 -24.68 16.37 -14.39
CA GLN A 597 -25.74 15.55 -14.96
C GLN A 597 -27.02 15.78 -14.17
N VAL A 598 -28.17 15.72 -14.83
CA VAL A 598 -29.48 15.94 -14.20
C VAL A 598 -30.34 14.72 -14.44
N SER A 599 -31.00 14.22 -13.40
CA SER A 599 -31.91 13.08 -13.51
C SER A 599 -33.10 13.42 -14.41
N GLU A 600 -33.52 12.50 -15.26
CA GLU A 600 -34.80 12.57 -15.99
C GLU A 600 -36.00 12.74 -15.03
N PRO A 601 -37.17 13.22 -15.52
CA PRO A 601 -38.39 13.24 -14.72
C PRO A 601 -38.72 11.84 -14.18
N SER A 602 -38.54 11.61 -12.88
CA SER A 602 -38.82 10.32 -12.27
C SER A 602 -40.32 10.00 -12.37
N THR A 603 -40.68 8.87 -12.98
CA THR A 603 -42.04 8.32 -12.97
C THR A 603 -42.37 7.81 -11.56
N GLY A 604 -42.73 8.72 -10.65
CA GLY A 604 -43.13 8.38 -9.29
C GLY A 604 -42.15 8.91 -8.26
N ARG A 605 -42.60 9.91 -7.52
CA ARG A 605 -41.89 10.48 -6.37
C ARG A 605 -41.71 9.39 -5.30
N ILE A 606 -40.49 8.88 -5.14
CA ILE A 606 -40.05 8.36 -3.85
C ILE A 606 -39.78 9.63 -3.02
N VAL A 607 -40.76 10.03 -2.20
CA VAL A 607 -40.56 11.11 -1.25
C VAL A 607 -39.86 10.49 -0.06
N ALA A 608 -38.53 10.57 -0.01
CA ALA A 608 -37.81 10.37 1.24
C ALA A 608 -38.33 11.38 2.27
N LYS A 609 -38.98 10.89 3.32
CA LYS A 609 -39.15 11.67 4.56
C LYS A 609 -37.76 11.75 5.20
N PRO A 610 -37.26 12.95 5.59
CA PRO A 610 -36.00 13.07 6.32
C PRO A 610 -36.10 12.26 7.60
N GLY A 611 -35.25 11.25 7.74
CA GLY A 611 -35.28 10.28 8.84
C GLY A 611 -33.91 9.91 9.41
N SER A 612 -32.84 10.62 9.03
CA SER A 612 -31.61 10.65 9.82
C SER A 612 -31.61 11.90 10.70
N ALA A 613 -31.15 11.78 11.94
CA ALA A 613 -30.87 12.94 12.77
C ALA A 613 -29.79 13.77 12.09
N SER A 614 -29.99 15.08 11.95
CA SER A 614 -28.97 15.94 11.36
C SER A 614 -27.71 15.93 12.23
N PRO A 615 -26.51 16.23 11.69
CA PRO A 615 -25.29 16.36 12.50
C PRO A 615 -25.46 17.29 13.70
N GLU A 616 -26.26 18.35 13.55
CA GLU A 616 -26.60 19.28 14.62
C GLU A 616 -27.47 18.61 15.71
N ALA A 617 -28.39 17.73 15.31
CA ALA A 617 -29.19 16.95 16.25
C ALA A 617 -28.36 15.89 16.99
N LEU A 618 -27.42 15.21 16.29
CA LEU A 618 -26.46 14.29 16.92
C LEU A 618 -25.56 15.03 17.92
N GLN A 619 -25.02 16.18 17.52
CA GLN A 619 -24.18 17.03 18.37
C GLN A 619 -24.94 17.52 19.61
N ALA A 620 -26.12 18.10 19.42
CA ALA A 620 -26.93 18.63 20.52
C ALA A 620 -27.33 17.52 21.50
N PHE A 621 -27.73 16.36 20.99
CA PHE A 621 -28.10 15.22 21.83
C PHE A 621 -26.91 14.68 22.60
N ALA A 622 -25.77 14.46 21.94
CA ALA A 622 -24.56 13.94 22.57
C ALA A 622 -23.98 14.91 23.61
N LEU A 623 -24.07 16.23 23.40
CA LEU A 623 -23.66 17.23 24.40
C LEU A 623 -24.55 17.19 25.64
N ALA A 624 -25.86 17.01 25.46
CA ALA A 624 -26.85 17.04 26.54
C ALA A 624 -26.98 15.73 27.34
N HIS A 625 -26.51 14.59 26.80
CA HIS A 625 -26.72 13.27 27.41
C HIS A 625 -25.40 12.53 27.67
N GLN A 626 -25.43 11.54 28.57
CA GLN A 626 -24.36 10.55 28.74
C GLN A 626 -24.79 9.22 28.13
N GLY A 627 -23.86 8.55 27.46
CA GLY A 627 -24.05 7.22 26.88
C GLY A 627 -23.32 6.14 27.68
N ASP A 628 -23.43 4.90 27.21
CA ASP A 628 -22.78 3.72 27.76
C ASP A 628 -21.44 3.46 27.03
N PRO A 629 -20.28 3.64 27.72
CA PRO A 629 -18.96 3.39 27.13
C PRO A 629 -18.76 1.96 26.62
N ARG A 630 -19.44 0.96 27.21
CA ARG A 630 -19.29 -0.44 26.80
C ARG A 630 -19.95 -0.69 25.44
N LYS A 631 -21.10 -0.07 25.20
CA LYS A 631 -21.77 -0.10 23.88
C LYS A 631 -21.00 0.71 22.84
N GLY A 632 -20.46 1.86 23.26
CA GLY A 632 -19.59 2.66 22.41
C GLY A 632 -18.33 1.92 21.96
N GLU A 633 -17.74 1.12 22.85
CA GLU A 633 -16.61 0.24 22.54
C GLU A 633 -16.97 -0.81 21.48
N GLU A 634 -18.14 -1.45 21.60
CA GLU A 634 -18.67 -2.40 20.61
C GLU A 634 -18.83 -1.74 19.23
N ILE A 635 -19.35 -0.50 19.16
CA ILE A 635 -19.47 0.27 17.92
C ILE A 635 -18.09 0.62 17.33
N PHE A 636 -17.13 1.00 18.17
CA PHE A 636 -15.78 1.36 17.73
C PHE A 636 -15.02 0.18 17.11
N PHE A 637 -15.09 -0.99 17.75
CA PHE A 637 -14.37 -2.20 17.34
C PHE A 637 -15.13 -3.09 16.36
N ASP A 638 -16.34 -2.72 15.97
CA ASP A 638 -17.05 -3.40 14.89
C ASP A 638 -16.38 -3.09 13.54
N VAL A 639 -15.56 -4.03 13.07
CA VAL A 639 -14.89 -3.97 11.75
C VAL A 639 -15.88 -3.95 10.59
N ASN A 640 -17.06 -4.50 10.80
CA ASN A 640 -18.14 -4.43 9.83
C ASN A 640 -19.02 -3.20 10.06
N GLY A 641 -18.79 -2.47 11.16
CA GLY A 641 -19.54 -1.33 11.67
C GLY A 641 -19.22 0.01 11.03
N VAL A 642 -19.26 1.07 11.85
CA VAL A 642 -18.69 2.39 11.53
C VAL A 642 -17.20 2.27 11.13
N GLY A 643 -16.52 1.21 11.59
CA GLY A 643 -15.20 0.83 11.11
C GLY A 643 -14.06 1.67 11.68
N CYS A 644 -14.25 2.34 12.83
CA CYS A 644 -13.21 3.15 13.47
C CYS A 644 -11.91 2.35 13.70
N VAL A 645 -12.03 1.09 14.13
CA VAL A 645 -10.90 0.16 14.33
C VAL A 645 -10.08 -0.14 13.06
N LYS A 646 -10.65 0.04 11.85
CA LYS A 646 -9.91 -0.19 10.60
C LYS A 646 -8.73 0.76 10.48
N CYS A 647 -8.85 1.96 11.04
CA CYS A 647 -7.82 2.98 10.97
C CYS A 647 -7.21 3.33 12.33
N HIS A 648 -7.96 3.18 13.43
CA HIS A 648 -7.54 3.66 14.73
C HIS A 648 -7.30 2.52 15.73
N ALA A 649 -6.28 2.72 16.56
CA ALA A 649 -6.10 1.99 17.79
C ALA A 649 -6.79 2.75 18.94
N ALA A 650 -7.27 2.02 19.94
CA ALA A 650 -7.80 2.57 21.18
C ALA A 650 -7.64 1.54 22.31
N GLY A 651 -7.21 1.99 23.49
CA GLY A 651 -7.05 1.11 24.66
C GLY A 651 -6.09 -0.06 24.42
N GLY A 652 -5.06 0.14 23.58
CA GLY A 652 -4.08 -0.91 23.22
C GLY A 652 -4.60 -1.98 22.24
N ARG A 653 -5.77 -1.77 21.62
CA ARG A 653 -6.36 -2.67 20.60
C ARG A 653 -6.61 -1.91 19.30
N GLY A 654 -6.61 -2.61 18.17
CA GLY A 654 -6.78 -2.02 16.83
C GLY A 654 -5.45 -1.76 16.14
N THR A 655 -5.44 -0.87 15.14
CA THR A 655 -4.23 -0.53 14.38
C THR A 655 -4.01 0.98 14.37
N ALA A 656 -2.75 1.40 14.52
CA ALA A 656 -2.34 2.81 14.39
C ALA A 656 -1.63 3.06 13.04
N ASP A 657 -1.80 2.14 12.09
CA ASP A 657 -1.10 2.15 10.80
C ASP A 657 -1.66 3.16 9.80
N PHE A 658 -2.92 3.58 9.99
CA PHE A 658 -3.68 4.35 9.00
C PHE A 658 -4.32 5.61 9.60
N GLY A 659 -4.59 5.60 10.92
CA GLY A 659 -5.08 6.73 11.70
C GLY A 659 -4.40 6.77 13.08
N PRO A 660 -4.48 7.89 13.80
CA PRO A 660 -3.82 8.04 15.10
C PRO A 660 -4.36 7.07 16.13
N ASP A 661 -3.48 6.59 17.01
CA ASP A 661 -3.89 5.92 18.24
C ASP A 661 -4.66 6.90 19.14
N LEU A 662 -5.92 6.55 19.42
CA LEU A 662 -6.84 7.32 20.25
C LEU A 662 -6.70 6.97 21.74
N THR A 663 -5.76 6.10 22.12
CA THR A 663 -5.45 5.82 23.53
C THR A 663 -5.00 7.10 24.24
N GLY A 664 -5.75 7.50 25.26
CA GLY A 664 -5.51 8.75 25.98
C GLY A 664 -6.12 10.00 25.32
N LEU A 665 -7.00 9.85 24.32
CA LEU A 665 -7.65 10.96 23.62
C LEU A 665 -8.31 11.96 24.60
N ALA A 666 -8.98 11.43 25.63
CA ALA A 666 -9.69 12.24 26.63
C ALA A 666 -8.75 13.02 27.58
N LEU A 667 -7.44 12.82 27.51
CA LEU A 667 -6.44 13.67 28.18
C LEU A 667 -6.14 14.95 27.39
N LYS A 668 -6.36 14.92 26.07
CA LYS A 668 -5.98 16.00 25.14
C LYS A 668 -7.16 16.84 24.69
N TYR A 669 -8.35 16.24 24.59
CA TYR A 669 -9.54 16.89 24.02
C TYR A 669 -10.77 16.68 24.90
N ASP A 670 -11.62 17.69 24.96
CA ASP A 670 -12.89 17.63 25.68
C ASP A 670 -13.99 16.96 24.84
N LYS A 671 -15.18 16.79 25.44
CA LYS A 671 -16.33 16.16 24.77
C LYS A 671 -16.73 16.86 23.47
N ALA A 672 -16.74 18.19 23.48
CA ALA A 672 -17.21 18.98 22.35
C ALA A 672 -16.25 18.86 21.16
N GLU A 673 -14.94 18.85 21.44
CA GLU A 673 -13.91 18.67 20.41
C GLU A 673 -13.88 17.24 19.87
N ILE A 674 -14.11 16.22 20.71
CA ILE A 674 -14.26 14.83 20.24
C ILE A 674 -15.48 14.71 19.32
N ILE A 675 -16.64 15.26 19.72
CA ILE A 675 -17.86 15.27 18.89
C ILE A 675 -17.59 15.97 17.55
N ARG A 676 -16.96 17.14 17.59
CA ARG A 676 -16.60 17.90 16.38
C ARG A 676 -15.66 17.10 15.47
N SER A 677 -14.64 16.46 16.03
CA SER A 677 -13.67 15.69 15.26
C SER A 677 -14.30 14.47 14.56
N VAL A 678 -15.34 13.87 15.16
CA VAL A 678 -16.06 12.74 14.55
C VAL A 678 -17.07 13.19 13.49
N LEU A 679 -17.80 14.30 13.73
CA LEU A 679 -18.78 14.82 12.78
C LEU A 679 -18.14 15.60 11.62
N GLU A 680 -17.02 16.26 11.88
CA GLU A 680 -16.31 17.17 10.97
C GLU A 680 -14.80 16.88 10.94
N PRO A 681 -14.37 15.69 10.45
CA PRO A 681 -12.98 15.24 10.53
C PRO A 681 -11.97 16.12 9.77
N SER A 682 -12.44 16.88 8.77
CA SER A 682 -11.61 17.82 8.01
C SER A 682 -11.48 19.21 8.67
N SER A 683 -12.22 19.48 9.75
CA SER A 683 -12.11 20.78 10.45
C SER A 683 -10.73 20.99 11.07
N ARG A 684 -10.07 19.89 11.47
CA ARG A 684 -8.71 19.88 12.01
C ARG A 684 -8.03 18.54 11.77
N ILE A 685 -7.02 18.52 10.91
CA ILE A 685 -6.25 17.31 10.61
C ILE A 685 -5.00 17.25 11.50
N ALA A 686 -4.76 16.09 12.12
CA ALA A 686 -3.59 15.89 12.97
C ALA A 686 -2.27 15.94 12.16
N ILE A 687 -1.21 16.48 12.76
CA ILE A 687 0.12 16.52 12.14
C ILE A 687 0.58 15.09 11.84
N GLY A 688 1.09 14.85 10.62
CA GLY A 688 1.47 13.52 10.13
C GLY A 688 0.32 12.72 9.49
N TYR A 689 -0.92 13.20 9.58
CA TYR A 689 -2.11 12.58 8.97
C TYR A 689 -2.72 13.47 7.88
N GLN A 690 -1.93 14.38 7.31
CA GLN A 690 -2.34 15.20 6.18
C GLN A 690 -2.28 14.35 4.90
N PRO A 691 -3.38 14.22 4.15
CA PRO A 691 -3.37 13.47 2.92
C PRO A 691 -2.54 14.17 1.86
N VAL A 692 -2.00 13.35 0.97
CA VAL A 692 -1.28 13.77 -0.21
C VAL A 692 -2.07 13.33 -1.42
N LEU A 693 -2.26 14.27 -2.34
CA LEU A 693 -2.81 14.05 -3.66
C LEU A 693 -1.64 13.91 -4.65
N LEU A 694 -1.59 12.82 -5.41
CA LEU A 694 -0.59 12.57 -6.46
C LEU A 694 -1.28 12.52 -7.81
N ALA A 695 -1.04 13.48 -8.70
CA ALA A 695 -1.36 13.32 -10.12
C ALA A 695 -0.26 12.50 -10.79
N LEU A 696 -0.67 11.50 -11.55
CA LEU A 696 0.23 10.61 -12.27
C LEU A 696 0.28 10.96 -13.75
N THR A 697 1.36 10.56 -14.42
CA THR A 697 1.58 10.77 -15.86
C THR A 697 0.54 10.08 -16.75
N ASP A 698 -0.22 9.12 -16.21
CA ASP A 698 -1.35 8.47 -16.90
C ASP A 698 -2.69 9.22 -16.72
N GLY A 699 -2.67 10.37 -16.03
CA GLY A 699 -3.82 11.22 -15.77
C GLY A 699 -4.64 10.83 -14.53
N LYS A 700 -4.26 9.78 -13.80
CA LYS A 700 -4.93 9.44 -12.52
C LYS A 700 -4.50 10.38 -11.42
N VAL A 701 -5.40 10.63 -10.47
CA VAL A 701 -5.08 11.29 -9.21
C VAL A 701 -5.31 10.31 -8.07
N LEU A 702 -4.27 10.02 -7.31
CA LEU A 702 -4.33 9.22 -6.09
C LEU A 702 -4.47 10.15 -4.89
N ASN A 703 -5.25 9.72 -3.89
CA ASN A 703 -5.40 10.43 -2.62
C ASN A 703 -5.06 9.47 -1.48
N GLY A 704 -4.09 9.81 -0.64
CA GLY A 704 -3.70 8.93 0.46
C GLY A 704 -2.69 9.53 1.43
N LEU A 705 -2.41 8.84 2.53
CA LEU A 705 -1.37 9.20 3.50
C LEU A 705 -0.04 8.60 3.07
N VAL A 706 1.02 9.40 3.09
CA VAL A 706 2.38 8.89 2.81
C VAL A 706 2.85 8.10 4.01
N ARG A 707 3.03 6.79 3.82
CA ARG A 707 3.50 5.86 4.87
C ARG A 707 5.00 5.59 4.79
N ALA A 708 5.52 5.49 3.57
CA ALA A 708 6.95 5.36 3.31
C ALA A 708 7.31 6.07 2.01
N GLU A 709 8.53 6.58 1.92
CA GLU A 709 9.03 7.22 0.72
C GLU A 709 10.51 6.86 0.54
N THR A 710 10.88 6.43 -0.67
CA THR A 710 12.26 6.17 -1.10
C THR A 710 12.61 7.05 -2.28
N ASP A 711 13.82 6.95 -2.82
CA ASP A 711 14.20 7.65 -4.06
C ASP A 711 13.44 7.14 -5.28
N ALA A 712 12.94 5.90 -5.26
CA ALA A 712 12.27 5.27 -6.40
C ALA A 712 10.74 5.35 -6.34
N TYR A 713 10.14 5.34 -5.14
CA TYR A 713 8.68 5.26 -4.99
C TYR A 713 8.15 5.94 -3.72
N VAL A 714 6.87 6.28 -3.75
CA VAL A 714 6.05 6.71 -2.60
C VAL A 714 5.04 5.60 -2.29
N GLU A 715 4.90 5.21 -1.02
CA GLU A 715 3.81 4.35 -0.55
C GLU A 715 2.71 5.22 0.07
N LEU A 716 1.55 5.21 -0.58
CA LEU A 716 0.33 5.82 -0.09
C LEU A 716 -0.55 4.79 0.60
N VAL A 717 -1.24 5.22 1.65
CA VAL A 717 -2.39 4.53 2.22
C VAL A 717 -3.65 5.26 1.77
N ASP A 718 -4.55 4.59 1.06
CA ASP A 718 -5.83 5.18 0.64
C ASP A 718 -6.90 5.16 1.77
N ALA A 719 -8.06 5.75 1.52
CA ALA A 719 -9.18 5.79 2.47
C ALA A 719 -9.75 4.39 2.82
N ASP A 720 -9.43 3.37 2.01
CA ASP A 720 -9.81 1.97 2.24
C ASP A 720 -8.73 1.19 3.02
N ALA A 721 -7.72 1.89 3.56
CA ALA A 721 -6.56 1.33 4.25
C ALA A 721 -5.68 0.42 3.38
N ARG A 722 -5.70 0.61 2.05
CA ARG A 722 -4.82 -0.12 1.12
C ARG A 722 -3.53 0.62 0.88
N ILE A 723 -2.43 -0.13 0.81
CA ILE A 723 -1.11 0.41 0.46
C ILE A 723 -0.95 0.40 -1.06
N VAL A 724 -0.73 1.57 -1.65
CA VAL A 724 -0.45 1.79 -3.07
C VAL A 724 0.98 2.29 -3.20
N ARG A 725 1.82 1.51 -3.88
CA ARG A 725 3.19 1.91 -4.20
C ARG A 725 3.23 2.59 -5.57
N VAL A 726 3.66 3.84 -5.59
CA VAL A 726 3.70 4.71 -6.78
C VAL A 726 5.15 5.03 -7.12
N PRO A 727 5.68 4.60 -8.28
CA PRO A 727 6.99 5.03 -8.75
C PRO A 727 7.05 6.55 -8.89
N LYS A 728 8.11 7.19 -8.39
CA LYS A 728 8.24 8.67 -8.47
C LYS A 728 8.31 9.19 -9.90
N VAL A 729 8.81 8.37 -10.82
CA VAL A 729 8.85 8.68 -12.27
C VAL A 729 7.47 8.77 -12.90
N GLU A 730 6.44 8.21 -12.26
CA GLU A 730 5.05 8.29 -12.71
C GLU A 730 4.31 9.47 -12.06
N ILE A 731 4.92 10.21 -11.12
CA ILE A 731 4.28 11.34 -10.43
C ILE A 731 4.55 12.62 -11.22
N GLU A 732 3.49 13.24 -11.71
CA GLU A 732 3.53 14.53 -12.40
C GLU A 732 3.34 15.70 -11.42
N GLU A 733 2.44 15.56 -10.44
CA GLU A 733 2.10 16.61 -9.49
C GLU A 733 1.85 16.03 -8.09
N ARG A 734 2.27 16.74 -7.04
CA ARG A 734 2.02 16.38 -5.63
C ARG A 734 1.47 17.58 -4.87
N ARG A 735 0.34 17.41 -4.18
CA ARG A 735 -0.24 18.43 -3.30
C ARG A 735 -0.60 17.86 -1.93
N VAL A 736 -0.61 18.71 -0.91
CA VAL A 736 -1.14 18.38 0.41
C VAL A 736 -2.63 18.72 0.42
N GLY A 737 -3.48 17.76 0.77
CA GLY A 737 -4.93 17.93 0.91
C GLY A 737 -5.33 18.57 2.22
N ASP A 738 -6.44 19.32 2.21
CA ASP A 738 -7.09 19.93 3.38
C ASP A 738 -8.33 19.15 3.86
N ILE A 739 -8.68 18.05 3.19
CA ILE A 739 -9.75 17.12 3.57
C ILE A 739 -9.17 15.85 4.15
N SER A 740 -9.63 15.44 5.34
CA SER A 740 -9.18 14.23 6.02
C SER A 740 -9.53 12.96 5.24
N LEU A 741 -8.70 11.90 5.37
CA LEU A 741 -9.08 10.56 4.90
C LEU A 741 -10.18 9.92 5.76
N MET A 742 -10.42 10.40 6.98
CA MET A 742 -11.56 9.97 7.77
C MET A 742 -12.85 10.44 7.08
N PRO A 743 -13.75 9.53 6.65
CA PRO A 743 -14.90 9.90 5.85
C PRO A 743 -15.87 10.81 6.60
N LYS A 744 -16.36 11.87 5.94
CA LYS A 744 -17.50 12.63 6.44
C LYS A 744 -18.76 11.78 6.35
N GLY A 745 -19.65 11.89 7.34
CA GLY A 745 -20.91 11.14 7.38
C GLY A 745 -20.78 9.68 7.82
N LEU A 746 -19.59 9.29 8.34
CA LEU A 746 -19.33 7.92 8.81
C LEU A 746 -20.34 7.47 9.90
N VAL A 747 -20.84 8.42 10.69
CA VAL A 747 -21.77 8.18 11.80
C VAL A 747 -23.24 8.45 11.45
N ASP A 748 -23.57 8.78 10.20
CA ASP A 748 -24.93 9.15 9.79
C ASP A 748 -25.95 8.01 9.92
N THR A 749 -25.46 6.78 10.05
CA THR A 749 -26.25 5.57 10.28
C THR A 749 -26.51 5.29 11.77
N LEU A 750 -25.85 6.00 12.68
CA LEU A 750 -26.05 5.86 14.12
C LEU A 750 -27.28 6.64 14.58
N SER A 751 -28.05 6.06 15.50
CA SER A 751 -29.03 6.81 16.27
C SER A 751 -28.34 7.83 17.19
N PRO A 752 -29.05 8.89 17.66
CA PRO A 752 -28.50 9.83 18.62
C PRO A 752 -27.92 9.17 19.89
N LEU A 753 -28.54 8.08 20.36
CA LEU A 753 -28.05 7.32 21.51
C LEU A 753 -26.77 6.53 21.19
N GLU A 754 -26.73 5.80 20.08
CA GLU A 754 -25.53 5.05 19.66
C GLU A 754 -24.33 5.97 19.41
N PHE A 755 -24.57 7.13 18.81
CA PHE A 755 -23.54 8.16 18.66
C PHE A 755 -23.05 8.65 20.03
N THR A 756 -23.97 8.89 20.98
CA THR A 756 -23.60 9.29 22.35
C THR A 756 -22.84 8.20 23.11
N ASP A 757 -23.18 6.92 22.89
CA ASP A 757 -22.47 5.76 23.43
C ASP A 757 -21.03 5.72 22.90
N LEU A 758 -20.84 5.87 21.58
CA LEU A 758 -19.51 5.95 20.93
C LEU A 758 -18.68 7.11 21.51
N ILE A 759 -19.25 8.30 21.64
CA ILE A 759 -18.57 9.46 22.25
C ILE A 759 -18.20 9.16 23.71
N SER A 760 -19.08 8.49 24.46
CA SER A 760 -18.83 8.14 25.87
C SER A 760 -17.67 7.14 26.01
N TYR A 761 -17.52 6.22 25.07
CA TYR A 761 -16.33 5.36 24.98
C TYR A 761 -15.06 6.17 24.72
N LEU A 762 -15.06 7.05 23.72
CA LEU A 762 -13.90 7.91 23.42
C LEU A 762 -13.50 8.79 24.61
N GLN A 763 -14.47 9.28 25.38
CA GLN A 763 -14.22 10.02 26.63
C GLN A 763 -13.67 9.17 27.79
N SER A 764 -13.86 7.84 27.73
CA SER A 764 -13.32 6.91 28.73
C SER A 764 -11.82 6.66 28.54
N LEU A 765 -11.26 6.95 27.36
CA LEU A 765 -9.85 6.74 27.00
C LEU A 765 -8.93 7.77 27.68
N LYS A 766 -8.74 7.61 29.00
CA LYS A 766 -7.96 8.54 29.87
C LYS A 766 -6.55 8.08 30.18
N THR A 767 -6.13 6.92 29.69
CA THR A 767 -4.80 6.35 29.98
C THR A 767 -3.87 6.56 28.80
N ALA A 768 -2.64 7.03 29.03
CA ALA A 768 -1.64 7.20 27.97
C ALA A 768 -1.22 5.83 27.38
N PRO A 769 -0.81 5.76 26.10
CA PRO A 769 -0.31 4.52 25.50
C PRO A 769 0.87 3.99 26.31
N SER A 770 0.84 2.72 26.70
CA SER A 770 2.04 2.06 27.20
C SER A 770 3.05 2.01 26.06
N LEU A 771 4.23 2.62 26.22
CA LEU A 771 5.35 2.44 25.29
C LEU A 771 5.80 0.97 25.34
N SER A 772 5.11 0.09 24.64
CA SER A 772 5.57 -1.27 24.38
C SER A 772 6.67 -1.19 23.32
N ASN A 773 7.88 -1.44 23.79
CA ASN A 773 9.09 -1.62 23.01
C ASN A 773 8.82 -2.60 21.84
N PRO A 774 9.10 -2.26 20.57
CA PRO A 774 8.92 -3.17 19.44
C PRO A 774 10.07 -4.18 19.42
N ALA A 775 10.04 -5.12 20.36
CA ALA A 775 10.89 -6.30 20.41
C ALA A 775 10.23 -7.36 21.30
N GLN A 776 9.16 -7.98 20.81
CA GLN A 776 8.73 -9.34 21.19
C GLN A 776 8.19 -10.05 19.97
#